data_AF-A0A7V2Z1K8-F1
#
_entry.id   AF-A0A7V2Z1K8-F1
#
_cell.length_a   1.000
_cell.length_b   1.000
_cell.length_c   1.000
_cell.angle_alpha   90.00
_cell.angle_beta   90.00
_cell.angle_gamma   90.00
#
_symmetry.space_group_name_H-M   'P 1'
#
loop_
_entity.id
_entity.type
_entity.pdbx_description
1 polymer ?
#
loop_
_entity_poly.entity_id
_entity_poly.type
_entity_poly.pdbx_seq_one_letter_code
_entity_poly.pdbx_strand_id
1 'polypeptide(L)'
;MSSREVFGRPRRALFWCDTNENGLRDGHTEQLRFDGDEADTSIAGYVYVLGVDLDIDSDNTGGPTAPPDRTPDEEQIEDIADDPDHPGKILGVNDGDTDADGIADYVDLVNPAQWPPTAASELQAGAALTPVILDLEAIPAESRATARVHVDYADASNPLEILRSGDAQSGYTYTPAAGKMRLWRNRDGSQNRRMGNVTQDGHYVAPGIYTGQQLRVNQSSAMVVLYLEGIEPSQTVADARIEVTVDLDGDGPIPALRPDAVRATISGVALAPNYDRDPDIDREDRGKAAAGEVYYFWTNNDDDKAADEGIDQPGGGLTGREDWRDNIPFLGQYVVDSVRDFVDFFPVWVGVRAALAIYPVSEYDYVLKHSDGAFNAFIPTGLTPDQADAHLFDSDYCEAHADEVLHPITADGYSLPEEFLNAVVAADQSLILLEARAATCQPLVLEVRRRSDGGLVEYALFPISIASVETMYRHKNLRSVTGGSGGEPNRLGEPLNYPDALTNGRNVIYIHGYNVNATDAYAAQCEVFKRIYWSGSNAKFHGITWNGDQTQLPILEVTPNYHKNVMNALNTASAVKDYITATALDGDVVVIAHSLGNMLASAAICLHGANVKGYMIVDGAVAMEAFKADQAKEWDMVHSDWDNYYFDNRTNDFLFASEWHELFVSDSSDPRRKLTWRGIFANAGGTQRFNFYTPGEDVVKNTPHDKGDDVFHALEGYAWGVQEKLKGRMPLGQVAGSRYAGWGFNQDDYGNGWPDPFWEPEPPEDAYQIPPQDLETEPFFYNSPSDLFSTNETTARDYAYHNYYELLAKAFPARTFGIAANPIDGSVMQSYDMQANRNGWYSTELKKKYWGHSSFIGAAYLYTHPMYKEMVKKGLLK
;
A
#
# COMPACT_ATOMS: atom_id res chain seq x y z
N MET A 1 24.05 10.47 -96.11
CA MET A 1 23.76 9.09 -95.65
C MET A 1 24.60 8.88 -94.40
N SER A 2 24.01 9.12 -93.22
CA SER A 2 23.68 8.09 -92.19
C SER A 2 24.96 7.53 -91.55
N SER A 3 25.31 7.84 -90.30
CA SER A 3 24.52 7.64 -89.07
C SER A 3 24.88 8.64 -87.95
N ARG A 4 23.87 9.01 -87.16
CA ARG A 4 24.02 9.61 -85.82
C ARG A 4 24.50 8.53 -84.87
N GLU A 5 25.66 8.70 -84.24
CA GLU A 5 25.96 8.01 -82.98
C GLU A 5 25.63 8.96 -81.82
N VAL A 6 24.73 8.48 -80.99
CA VAL A 6 24.28 9.07 -79.73
C VAL A 6 25.43 8.93 -78.75
N PHE A 7 25.98 10.04 -78.25
CA PHE A 7 26.86 10.01 -77.09
C PHE A 7 26.08 9.44 -75.91
N GLY A 8 26.43 8.21 -75.52
CA GLY A 8 25.95 7.54 -74.34
C GLY A 8 26.36 8.28 -73.06
N ARG A 9 25.54 8.09 -72.02
CA ARG A 9 25.70 8.60 -70.65
C ARG A 9 27.15 8.46 -70.12
N PRO A 10 27.60 9.35 -69.22
CA PRO A 10 28.91 9.20 -68.59
C PRO A 10 29.00 7.84 -67.87
N ARG A 11 30.03 7.06 -68.20
CA ARG A 11 30.39 5.85 -67.45
C ARG A 11 30.98 6.31 -66.11
N ARG A 12 30.25 6.09 -65.01
CA ARG A 12 30.82 6.15 -63.66
C ARG A 12 31.76 4.94 -63.54
N ALA A 13 33.05 5.19 -63.31
CA ALA A 13 33.98 4.15 -62.86
C ALA A 13 33.90 4.14 -61.32
N LEU A 14 33.49 3.02 -60.75
CA LEU A 14 33.51 2.80 -59.31
C LEU A 14 34.92 2.33 -58.94
N PHE A 15 35.63 3.10 -58.12
CA PHE A 15 36.93 2.71 -57.58
C PHE A 15 36.70 2.28 -56.13
N TRP A 16 37.17 1.07 -55.79
CA TRP A 16 37.14 0.53 -54.43
C TRP A 16 38.56 0.60 -53.84
N CYS A 17 38.64 1.04 -52.58
CA CYS A 17 39.86 1.16 -51.81
C CYS A 17 39.61 0.48 -50.46
N ASP A 18 40.49 -0.43 -50.07
CA ASP A 18 40.47 -1.11 -48.78
C ASP A 18 41.34 -0.29 -47.80
N THR A 19 40.73 0.48 -46.89
CA THR A 19 41.41 1.52 -46.09
C THR A 19 41.68 1.07 -44.66
N ASN A 20 42.67 0.17 -44.46
CA ASN A 20 43.25 -0.05 -43.13
C ASN A 20 44.68 0.49 -42.94
N GLU A 21 45.31 1.11 -43.95
CA GLU A 21 46.67 1.66 -43.79
C GLU A 21 46.74 3.19 -43.59
N ASN A 22 45.67 3.98 -43.81
CA ASN A 22 45.78 5.45 -43.91
C ASN A 22 44.76 6.32 -43.15
N GLY A 23 43.88 5.76 -42.30
CA GLY A 23 43.02 6.57 -41.41
C GLY A 23 41.97 7.46 -42.12
N LEU A 24 41.44 7.04 -43.27
CA LEU A 24 40.31 7.70 -43.93
C LEU A 24 38.99 7.20 -43.34
N ARG A 25 38.09 8.12 -42.95
CA ARG A 25 36.76 7.83 -42.37
C ARG A 25 35.68 7.72 -43.45
N ASP A 26 34.56 7.10 -43.11
CA ASP A 26 33.33 7.06 -43.91
C ASP A 26 32.88 8.45 -44.36
N GLY A 27 32.39 8.55 -45.61
CA GLY A 27 31.98 9.83 -46.21
C GLY A 27 33.11 10.76 -46.70
N HIS A 28 34.38 10.38 -46.59
CA HIS A 28 35.48 11.16 -47.16
C HIS A 28 35.42 11.23 -48.69
N THR A 29 35.62 12.43 -49.23
CA THR A 29 35.72 12.67 -50.68
C THR A 29 37.15 13.10 -51.02
N GLU A 30 37.95 12.24 -51.64
CA GLU A 30 39.24 12.64 -52.22
C GLU A 30 39.16 12.77 -53.75
N GLN A 31 39.86 13.78 -54.28
CA GLN A 31 40.12 13.89 -55.72
C GLN A 31 41.36 13.07 -56.08
N LEU A 32 41.16 11.97 -56.80
CA LEU A 32 42.26 11.26 -57.46
C LEU A 32 42.50 11.85 -58.85
N ARG A 33 43.78 12.11 -59.17
CA ARG A 33 44.23 12.56 -60.48
C ARG A 33 44.91 11.39 -61.19
N PHE A 34 44.36 10.95 -62.31
CA PHE A 34 44.97 9.93 -63.16
C PHE A 34 45.69 10.62 -64.32
N ASP A 35 47.02 10.50 -64.37
CA ASP A 35 47.82 10.98 -65.50
C ASP A 35 47.97 9.85 -66.53
N GLY A 36 47.51 10.09 -67.76
CA GLY A 36 47.69 9.19 -68.91
C GLY A 36 48.62 9.83 -69.94
N ASP A 37 49.42 9.01 -70.63
CA ASP A 37 50.50 9.42 -71.55
C ASP A 37 50.04 10.08 -72.87
N GLU A 38 48.73 10.26 -73.10
CA GLU A 38 48.24 11.01 -74.27
C GLU A 38 47.13 12.01 -73.89
N ALA A 39 47.46 13.30 -74.01
CA ALA A 39 46.57 14.46 -74.09
C ALA A 39 45.48 14.62 -73.01
N ASP A 40 45.84 15.31 -71.92
CA ASP A 40 45.05 16.34 -71.22
C ASP A 40 43.54 16.06 -70.94
N THR A 41 43.19 14.83 -70.57
CA THR A 41 41.93 14.52 -69.89
C THR A 41 42.19 14.26 -68.41
N SER A 42 42.10 15.31 -67.58
CA SER A 42 41.97 15.12 -66.13
C SER A 42 40.56 14.61 -65.83
N ILE A 43 40.41 13.33 -65.53
CA ILE A 43 39.17 12.80 -64.95
C ILE A 43 39.25 13.05 -63.44
N ALA A 44 38.45 13.99 -62.93
CA ALA A 44 38.23 14.11 -61.50
C ALA A 44 37.24 13.02 -61.08
N GLY A 45 37.73 12.00 -60.37
CA GLY A 45 36.90 11.01 -59.71
C GLY A 45 36.64 11.42 -58.27
N TYR A 46 35.42 11.16 -57.78
CA TYR A 46 35.11 11.18 -56.36
C TYR A 46 35.23 9.74 -55.85
N VAL A 47 36.07 9.51 -54.84
CA VAL A 47 36.04 8.26 -54.07
C VAL A 47 34.95 8.40 -53.02
N TYR A 48 34.02 7.45 -52.99
CA TYR A 48 33.05 7.31 -51.91
C TYR A 48 33.56 6.16 -51.03
N VAL A 49 33.82 6.45 -49.76
CA VAL A 49 33.95 5.39 -48.75
C VAL A 49 32.53 4.94 -48.44
N LEU A 50 32.23 3.70 -48.81
CA LEU A 50 30.92 3.09 -48.64
C LEU A 50 30.98 2.18 -47.42
N GLY A 51 30.05 2.37 -46.49
CA GLY A 51 29.99 1.62 -45.24
C GLY A 51 28.56 1.38 -44.81
N VAL A 52 28.42 0.52 -43.81
CA VAL A 52 27.24 0.34 -42.98
C VAL A 52 27.70 0.56 -41.55
N ASP A 53 26.87 1.24 -40.77
CA ASP A 53 27.13 1.60 -39.38
C ASP A 53 25.93 1.15 -38.54
N LEU A 54 26.20 0.45 -37.45
CA LEU A 54 25.25 -0.13 -36.54
C LEU A 54 25.65 0.29 -35.13
N ASP A 55 24.90 1.20 -34.52
CA ASP A 55 25.22 1.68 -33.18
C ASP A 55 24.29 1.07 -32.13
N ILE A 56 24.86 0.77 -30.96
CA ILE A 56 24.14 0.52 -29.70
C ILE A 56 24.91 1.18 -28.54
N ASP A 57 24.22 1.45 -27.44
CA ASP A 57 24.79 2.04 -26.21
C ASP A 57 25.64 0.99 -25.45
N SER A 58 26.75 0.61 -26.07
CA SER A 58 27.81 -0.32 -25.65
C SER A 58 28.57 0.15 -24.40
N ASP A 59 28.72 1.46 -24.18
CA ASP A 59 29.30 2.01 -22.94
C ASP A 59 28.29 2.12 -21.78
N ASN A 60 27.00 1.86 -22.06
CA ASN A 60 25.89 1.87 -21.11
C ASN A 60 25.69 3.20 -20.37
N THR A 61 26.03 4.32 -20.99
CA THR A 61 25.88 5.66 -20.38
C THR A 61 24.50 6.27 -20.54
N GLY A 62 23.71 5.82 -21.53
CA GLY A 62 22.37 6.33 -21.82
C GLY A 62 21.24 5.73 -20.97
N GLY A 63 21.46 4.56 -20.35
CA GLY A 63 20.41 3.78 -19.69
C GLY A 63 19.70 2.79 -20.63
N PRO A 64 18.71 2.01 -20.17
CA PRO A 64 18.21 0.84 -20.91
C PRO A 64 17.46 1.16 -22.22
N THR A 65 16.87 2.36 -22.34
CA THR A 65 15.98 2.76 -23.45
C THR A 65 16.45 4.00 -24.20
N ALA A 66 17.60 4.58 -23.85
CA ALA A 66 18.15 5.73 -24.54
C ALA A 66 18.87 5.31 -25.84
N PRO A 67 18.81 6.14 -26.90
CA PRO A 67 19.62 5.93 -28.10
C PRO A 67 21.11 6.07 -27.81
N PRO A 68 21.99 5.38 -28.56
CA PRO A 68 23.44 5.54 -28.42
C PRO A 68 23.91 6.95 -28.75
N ASP A 69 25.03 7.35 -28.15
CA ASP A 69 25.70 8.63 -28.41
C ASP A 69 26.46 8.66 -29.74
N ARG A 70 26.75 7.47 -30.33
CA ARG A 70 27.38 7.29 -31.66
C ARG A 70 28.73 8.00 -31.79
N THR A 71 29.57 7.83 -30.77
CA THR A 71 30.88 8.49 -30.69
C THR A 71 31.98 7.58 -31.25
N PRO A 72 33.13 8.13 -31.69
CA PRO A 72 34.27 7.30 -32.10
C PRO A 72 34.84 6.40 -31.00
N ASP A 73 34.56 6.70 -29.74
CA ASP A 73 34.97 5.85 -28.62
C ASP A 73 33.99 4.67 -28.46
N GLU A 74 32.69 4.90 -28.73
CA GLU A 74 31.64 3.88 -28.78
C GLU A 74 31.89 2.82 -29.86
N GLU A 75 32.25 3.27 -31.06
CA GLU A 75 32.64 2.42 -32.21
C GLU A 75 33.79 1.45 -31.86
N GLN A 76 34.70 1.86 -30.98
CA GLN A 76 35.87 1.02 -30.67
C GLN A 76 35.53 -0.17 -29.76
N ILE A 77 34.37 -0.17 -29.13
CA ILE A 77 34.01 -1.10 -28.06
C ILE A 77 32.80 -2.00 -28.37
N GLU A 78 32.11 -1.76 -29.49
CA GLU A 78 30.83 -2.38 -29.82
C GLU A 78 30.87 -3.88 -30.20
N ASP A 79 31.97 -4.39 -30.79
CA ASP A 79 32.13 -5.79 -31.21
C ASP A 79 33.29 -6.51 -30.49
N ILE A 80 33.43 -6.31 -29.17
CA ILE A 80 34.40 -7.04 -28.34
C ILE A 80 33.69 -8.18 -27.59
N ALA A 81 34.12 -9.42 -27.83
CA ALA A 81 33.56 -10.61 -27.18
C ALA A 81 34.29 -10.94 -25.87
N ASP A 82 33.55 -11.44 -24.87
CA ASP A 82 34.13 -12.06 -23.66
C ASP A 82 35.09 -11.12 -22.89
N ASP A 83 34.78 -9.83 -22.88
CA ASP A 83 35.55 -8.79 -22.19
C ASP A 83 34.66 -8.03 -21.19
N PRO A 84 34.86 -8.20 -19.88
CA PRO A 84 34.12 -7.47 -18.85
C PRO A 84 34.31 -5.95 -18.87
N ASP A 85 35.36 -5.42 -19.51
CA ASP A 85 35.55 -3.97 -19.74
C ASP A 85 34.72 -3.45 -20.92
N HIS A 86 34.28 -4.36 -21.79
CA HIS A 86 33.52 -4.05 -23.01
C HIS A 86 32.33 -5.02 -23.13
N PRO A 87 31.35 -4.94 -22.21
CA PRO A 87 30.24 -5.90 -22.14
C PRO A 87 29.25 -5.79 -23.32
N GLY A 88 29.47 -4.85 -24.23
CA GLY A 88 28.44 -4.35 -25.13
C GLY A 88 27.28 -3.78 -24.33
N LYS A 89 26.11 -3.69 -24.96
CA LYS A 89 24.91 -3.24 -24.26
C LYS A 89 24.45 -4.23 -23.20
N ILE A 90 24.27 -3.78 -21.96
CA ILE A 90 23.65 -4.56 -20.90
C ILE A 90 22.14 -4.29 -20.90
N LEU A 91 21.35 -5.36 -20.92
CA LEU A 91 19.89 -5.29 -20.83
C LEU A 91 19.31 -6.49 -20.09
N GLY A 92 18.11 -6.32 -19.54
CA GLY A 92 17.35 -7.36 -18.86
C GLY A 92 16.68 -8.35 -19.81
N VAL A 93 16.26 -9.49 -19.26
CA VAL A 93 15.27 -10.36 -19.91
C VAL A 93 13.91 -9.67 -19.85
N ASN A 94 13.18 -9.63 -20.96
CA ASN A 94 11.88 -8.97 -21.05
C ASN A 94 10.73 -9.85 -20.49
N ASP A 95 10.90 -10.40 -19.30
CA ASP A 95 9.97 -11.34 -18.64
C ASP A 95 9.09 -10.70 -17.55
N GLY A 96 9.05 -9.36 -17.47
CA GLY A 96 8.13 -8.60 -16.62
C GLY A 96 6.69 -8.60 -17.14
N ASP A 97 5.80 -7.88 -16.47
CA ASP A 97 4.39 -7.65 -16.86
C ASP A 97 4.09 -6.17 -16.58
N THR A 98 4.46 -5.30 -17.52
CA THR A 98 4.41 -3.84 -17.31
C THR A 98 2.99 -3.29 -17.31
N ASP A 99 2.05 -3.96 -17.99
CA ASP A 99 0.65 -3.53 -18.08
C ASP A 99 -0.32 -4.27 -17.15
N ALA A 100 0.21 -5.16 -16.31
CA ALA A 100 -0.49 -5.87 -15.24
C ALA A 100 -1.66 -6.71 -15.75
N ASP A 101 -1.52 -7.32 -16.92
CA ASP A 101 -2.57 -8.09 -17.57
C ASP A 101 -2.44 -9.61 -17.36
N GLY A 102 -1.37 -10.05 -16.68
CA GLY A 102 -1.02 -11.43 -16.40
C GLY A 102 -0.16 -12.09 -17.50
N ILE A 103 0.28 -11.33 -18.49
CA ILE A 103 1.07 -11.79 -19.63
C ILE A 103 2.47 -11.18 -19.55
N ALA A 104 3.49 -11.90 -20.04
CA ALA A 104 4.84 -11.35 -20.04
C ALA A 104 5.01 -10.31 -21.15
N ASP A 105 5.82 -9.28 -20.89
CA ASP A 105 6.16 -8.22 -21.85
C ASP A 105 6.66 -8.75 -23.22
N TYR A 106 7.41 -9.87 -23.24
CA TYR A 106 7.87 -10.50 -24.49
C TYR A 106 6.77 -11.17 -25.33
N VAL A 107 5.56 -11.30 -24.78
CA VAL A 107 4.39 -11.95 -25.36
C VAL A 107 3.39 -10.93 -25.90
N ASP A 108 3.45 -9.67 -25.43
CA ASP A 108 2.56 -8.55 -25.79
C ASP A 108 2.70 -8.10 -27.25
N LEU A 109 2.20 -8.96 -28.11
CA LEU A 109 2.41 -8.95 -29.54
C LEU A 109 1.09 -9.25 -30.26
N VAL A 110 0.91 -8.66 -31.42
CA VAL A 110 -0.27 -8.84 -32.26
C VAL A 110 -0.04 -10.02 -33.22
N ASN A 111 -0.85 -11.08 -33.09
CA ASN A 111 -0.89 -12.21 -34.02
C ASN A 111 -2.23 -12.30 -34.78
N PRO A 112 -2.29 -11.89 -36.07
CA PRO A 112 -3.56 -11.90 -36.80
C PRO A 112 -4.07 -13.29 -37.22
N ALA A 113 -3.30 -14.36 -37.08
CA ALA A 113 -3.60 -15.66 -37.70
C ALA A 113 -3.86 -16.83 -36.72
N GLN A 114 -3.31 -16.81 -35.50
CA GLN A 114 -3.36 -17.96 -34.58
C GLN A 114 -4.06 -17.68 -33.26
N TRP A 115 -4.06 -16.44 -32.78
CA TRP A 115 -4.66 -16.07 -31.50
C TRP A 115 -5.92 -15.27 -31.80
N PRO A 116 -7.12 -15.90 -31.82
CA PRO A 116 -8.34 -15.11 -31.93
C PRO A 116 -8.36 -14.09 -30.78
N PRO A 117 -8.80 -12.84 -31.00
CA PRO A 117 -8.84 -11.83 -29.95
C PRO A 117 -9.89 -12.25 -28.92
N THR A 118 -9.50 -13.06 -27.94
CA THR A 118 -10.40 -13.53 -26.88
C THR A 118 -10.25 -12.75 -25.59
N ALA A 119 -9.25 -11.88 -25.47
CA ALA A 119 -9.24 -10.81 -24.50
C ALA A 119 -8.65 -9.54 -25.11
N ALA A 120 -9.18 -8.38 -24.76
CA ALA A 120 -8.56 -7.11 -25.09
C ALA A 120 -7.25 -6.87 -24.32
N SER A 121 -6.94 -7.73 -23.33
CA SER A 121 -5.72 -7.69 -22.51
C SER A 121 -4.48 -8.06 -23.33
N GLU A 122 -4.50 -9.16 -24.10
CA GLU A 122 -3.40 -9.65 -24.97
C GLU A 122 -2.91 -8.66 -26.07
N LEU A 123 -3.46 -7.45 -26.14
CA LEU A 123 -3.20 -6.43 -27.14
C LEU A 123 -2.71 -5.12 -26.53
N GLN A 124 -2.20 -5.14 -25.30
CA GLN A 124 -1.60 -3.98 -24.67
C GLN A 124 -0.08 -3.96 -24.90
N ALA A 125 0.56 -2.90 -24.43
CA ALA A 125 1.91 -2.53 -24.81
C ALA A 125 2.85 -2.76 -23.63
N GLY A 126 3.79 -3.70 -23.78
CA GLY A 126 4.75 -4.05 -22.72
C GLY A 126 5.92 -3.09 -22.54
N ALA A 127 6.92 -3.53 -21.76
CA ALA A 127 8.12 -2.77 -21.40
C ALA A 127 8.89 -2.23 -22.62
N ALA A 128 9.36 -0.98 -22.52
CA ALA A 128 10.20 -0.33 -23.53
C ALA A 128 11.51 -1.10 -23.79
N LEU A 129 11.96 -1.10 -25.04
CA LEU A 129 13.06 -1.88 -25.58
C LEU A 129 14.28 -1.01 -25.90
N THR A 130 15.43 -1.65 -26.00
CA THR A 130 16.70 -0.96 -26.26
C THR A 130 16.84 -0.57 -27.72
N PRO A 131 17.06 0.73 -28.06
CA PRO A 131 17.25 1.15 -29.43
C PRO A 131 18.62 0.73 -30.00
N VAL A 132 18.62 0.29 -31.25
CA VAL A 132 19.79 0.01 -32.09
C VAL A 132 19.66 0.83 -33.38
N ILE A 133 20.67 1.61 -33.73
CA ILE A 133 20.60 2.51 -34.89
C ILE A 133 21.32 1.85 -36.06
N LEU A 134 20.61 1.64 -37.18
CA LEU A 134 21.23 1.26 -38.44
C LEU A 134 21.35 2.50 -39.32
N ASP A 135 22.57 2.88 -39.68
CA ASP A 135 22.90 4.00 -40.52
C ASP A 135 23.51 3.57 -41.86
N LEU A 136 22.83 3.95 -42.94
CA LEU A 136 23.25 3.74 -44.33
C LEU A 136 23.61 5.07 -45.02
N GLU A 137 24.01 6.10 -44.28
CA GLU A 137 24.33 7.42 -44.83
C GLU A 137 25.52 7.36 -45.79
N ALA A 138 26.51 6.52 -45.50
CA ALA A 138 27.66 6.26 -46.37
C ALA A 138 27.29 5.56 -47.70
N ILE A 139 26.06 5.06 -47.84
CA ILE A 139 25.55 4.49 -49.10
C ILE A 139 24.94 5.60 -49.98
N PRO A 140 25.16 5.61 -51.31
CA PRO A 140 24.57 6.61 -52.19
C PRO A 140 23.04 6.62 -52.08
N ALA A 141 22.45 7.81 -51.95
CA ALA A 141 21.01 7.98 -51.74
C ALA A 141 20.17 7.21 -52.77
N GLU A 142 20.60 7.15 -54.04
CA GLU A 142 19.92 6.39 -55.09
C GLU A 142 19.88 4.88 -54.87
N SER A 143 20.83 4.31 -54.12
CA SER A 143 20.99 2.87 -53.88
C SER A 143 20.39 2.42 -52.56
N ARG A 144 20.26 3.31 -51.56
CA ARG A 144 19.80 2.98 -50.20
C ARG A 144 18.53 2.14 -50.14
N ALA A 145 17.53 2.50 -50.94
CA ALA A 145 16.23 1.81 -50.92
C ALA A 145 16.30 0.36 -51.43
N THR A 146 17.23 0.05 -52.34
CA THR A 146 17.33 -1.23 -53.05
C THR A 146 18.52 -2.08 -52.62
N ALA A 147 19.46 -1.52 -51.86
CA ALA A 147 20.58 -2.27 -51.29
C ALA A 147 20.08 -3.44 -50.44
N ARG A 148 20.76 -4.59 -50.55
CA ARG A 148 20.49 -5.81 -49.79
C ARG A 148 21.25 -5.74 -48.47
N VAL A 149 20.54 -5.45 -47.41
CA VAL A 149 21.02 -5.45 -46.03
C VAL A 149 20.83 -6.86 -45.47
N HIS A 150 21.93 -7.56 -45.22
CA HIS A 150 21.97 -8.83 -44.53
C HIS A 150 22.10 -8.57 -43.04
N VAL A 151 21.10 -8.99 -42.26
CA VAL A 151 21.10 -8.92 -40.79
C VAL A 151 21.29 -10.34 -40.27
N ASP A 152 22.33 -10.57 -39.46
CA ASP A 152 22.64 -11.87 -38.89
C ASP A 152 22.82 -11.79 -37.36
N TYR A 153 22.15 -12.69 -36.66
CA TYR A 153 22.32 -12.91 -35.22
C TYR A 153 21.87 -14.34 -34.90
N ALA A 154 22.81 -15.18 -34.45
CA ALA A 154 22.62 -16.63 -34.37
C ALA A 154 21.57 -17.06 -33.33
N ASP A 155 21.39 -16.27 -32.27
CA ASP A 155 20.53 -16.59 -31.13
C ASP A 155 19.14 -15.95 -31.25
N ALA A 156 18.53 -15.99 -32.44
CA ALA A 156 17.23 -15.37 -32.70
C ALA A 156 16.06 -16.18 -32.13
N SER A 157 15.29 -15.61 -31.20
CA SER A 157 14.05 -16.23 -30.69
C SER A 157 12.86 -15.84 -31.57
N ASN A 158 12.30 -16.77 -32.34
CA ASN A 158 11.18 -16.47 -33.24
C ASN A 158 9.87 -16.23 -32.47
N PRO A 159 9.26 -15.03 -32.51
CA PRO A 159 8.01 -14.74 -31.78
C PRO A 159 6.80 -15.53 -32.31
N LEU A 160 6.84 -16.07 -33.54
CA LEU A 160 5.78 -16.94 -34.07
C LEU A 160 5.81 -18.37 -33.50
N GLU A 161 6.87 -18.72 -32.77
CA GLU A 161 7.09 -20.04 -32.18
C GLU A 161 6.91 -20.05 -30.66
N ILE A 162 6.38 -18.96 -30.08
CA ILE A 162 5.98 -18.92 -28.66
C ILE A 162 4.95 -20.02 -28.40
N LEU A 163 5.25 -20.87 -27.43
CA LEU A 163 4.35 -21.93 -27.00
C LEU A 163 3.42 -21.40 -25.92
N ARG A 164 2.11 -21.61 -26.10
CA ARG A 164 1.09 -21.33 -25.10
C ARG A 164 0.52 -22.64 -24.55
N SER A 165 0.48 -22.77 -23.23
CA SER A 165 -0.13 -23.88 -22.51
C SER A 165 -1.13 -23.35 -21.46
N GLY A 166 -2.01 -24.20 -20.92
CA GLY A 166 -3.05 -23.80 -19.95
C GLY A 166 -4.41 -23.47 -20.58
N ASP A 167 -5.33 -22.93 -19.77
CA ASP A 167 -6.69 -22.57 -20.17
C ASP A 167 -7.22 -21.32 -19.43
N ALA A 168 -8.36 -20.78 -19.87
CA ALA A 168 -8.95 -19.57 -19.30
C ALA A 168 -9.41 -19.68 -17.83
N GLN A 169 -9.45 -20.88 -17.24
CA GLN A 169 -9.80 -21.09 -15.83
C GLN A 169 -8.57 -21.19 -14.93
N SER A 170 -7.47 -21.73 -15.47
CA SER A 170 -6.21 -21.98 -14.75
C SER A 170 -5.09 -20.99 -15.10
N GLY A 171 -5.32 -20.12 -16.07
CA GLY A 171 -4.32 -19.20 -16.62
C GLY A 171 -3.57 -19.81 -17.80
N TYR A 172 -2.95 -18.95 -18.61
CA TYR A 172 -2.06 -19.36 -19.69
C TYR A 172 -0.61 -19.21 -19.27
N THR A 173 0.23 -20.17 -19.63
CA THR A 173 1.68 -20.07 -19.50
C THR A 173 2.30 -19.98 -20.89
N TYR A 174 3.20 -19.02 -21.07
CA TYR A 174 3.91 -18.78 -22.30
C TYR A 174 5.36 -19.22 -22.16
N THR A 175 5.90 -19.85 -23.19
CA THR A 175 7.32 -20.21 -23.25
C THR A 175 7.89 -19.63 -24.54
N PRO A 176 8.96 -18.81 -24.48
CA PRO A 176 9.58 -18.27 -25.68
C PRO A 176 10.16 -19.41 -26.54
N ALA A 177 10.29 -19.14 -27.84
CA ALA A 177 11.09 -19.99 -28.70
C ALA A 177 12.58 -19.88 -28.31
N ALA A 178 13.35 -20.94 -28.56
CA ALA A 178 14.79 -20.96 -28.27
C ALA A 178 15.50 -19.76 -28.92
N GLY A 179 16.47 -19.18 -28.20
CA GLY A 179 17.23 -18.01 -28.63
C GLY A 179 17.17 -16.90 -27.60
N LYS A 180 18.17 -16.02 -27.63
CA LYS A 180 18.39 -14.99 -26.62
C LYS A 180 17.73 -13.67 -26.93
N MET A 181 17.52 -13.32 -28.20
CA MET A 181 17.12 -11.95 -28.54
C MET A 181 16.18 -11.83 -29.74
N ARG A 182 15.53 -10.67 -29.84
CA ARG A 182 14.72 -10.26 -30.99
C ARG A 182 15.04 -8.82 -31.39
N LEU A 183 14.98 -8.56 -32.70
CA LEU A 183 15.03 -7.21 -33.25
C LEU A 183 13.68 -6.81 -33.83
N TRP A 184 13.24 -5.60 -33.50
CA TRP A 184 11.96 -5.05 -33.91
C TRP A 184 12.13 -3.75 -34.68
N ARG A 185 11.41 -3.61 -35.79
CA ARG A 185 11.45 -2.41 -36.64
C ARG A 185 10.32 -1.44 -36.29
N ASN A 186 10.66 -0.16 -36.04
CA ASN A 186 9.73 0.98 -36.00
C ASN A 186 8.63 0.90 -34.92
N ARG A 187 8.76 0.00 -33.94
CA ARG A 187 7.89 -0.14 -32.79
C ARG A 187 8.73 -0.57 -31.60
N ASP A 188 8.71 0.28 -30.59
CA ASP A 188 9.20 -0.03 -29.25
C ASP A 188 8.31 -1.10 -28.57
N GLY A 189 8.81 -1.61 -27.46
CA GLY A 189 8.12 -2.23 -26.33
C GLY A 189 6.75 -1.67 -25.99
N SER A 190 6.72 -0.35 -25.73
CA SER A 190 5.53 0.42 -25.38
C SER A 190 4.50 0.58 -26.50
N GLN A 191 4.65 -0.17 -27.60
CA GLN A 191 3.74 -0.15 -28.74
C GLN A 191 3.48 -1.57 -29.22
N ASN A 192 2.24 -1.85 -29.62
CA ASN A 192 1.87 -3.16 -30.14
C ASN A 192 2.74 -3.58 -31.35
N ARG A 193 3.40 -4.74 -31.22
CA ARG A 193 4.29 -5.30 -32.25
C ARG A 193 3.62 -6.47 -32.97
N ARG A 194 3.63 -6.49 -34.31
CA ARG A 194 3.14 -7.63 -35.09
C ARG A 194 4.23 -8.70 -35.16
N MET A 195 3.93 -9.91 -34.69
CA MET A 195 4.89 -11.03 -34.60
C MET A 195 5.54 -11.41 -35.95
N GLY A 196 4.85 -11.15 -37.07
CA GLY A 196 5.34 -11.51 -38.40
C GLY A 196 6.71 -10.89 -38.74
N ASN A 197 7.45 -11.54 -39.63
CA ASN A 197 8.68 -10.98 -40.18
C ASN A 197 8.37 -9.69 -40.99
N VAL A 198 9.29 -8.73 -41.03
CA VAL A 198 9.15 -7.50 -41.83
C VAL A 198 8.92 -7.75 -43.33
N THR A 199 9.37 -8.89 -43.88
CA THR A 199 9.07 -9.34 -45.25
C THR A 199 7.60 -9.73 -45.45
N GLN A 200 6.86 -9.97 -44.37
CA GLN A 200 5.46 -10.40 -44.34
C GLN A 200 4.55 -9.36 -43.65
N ASP A 201 4.90 -8.07 -43.74
CA ASP A 201 4.17 -6.93 -43.12
C ASP A 201 4.07 -6.99 -41.58
N GLY A 202 4.99 -7.70 -40.94
CA GLY A 202 5.16 -7.63 -39.49
C GLY A 202 6.27 -6.69 -39.04
N HIS A 203 6.66 -6.78 -37.77
CA HIS A 203 7.66 -5.90 -37.16
C HIS A 203 8.96 -6.63 -36.78
N TYR A 204 8.96 -7.97 -36.74
CA TYR A 204 10.14 -8.76 -36.38
C TYR A 204 11.17 -8.77 -37.51
N VAL A 205 12.42 -8.39 -37.20
CA VAL A 205 13.56 -8.41 -38.12
C VAL A 205 14.34 -9.70 -37.87
N ALA A 206 13.86 -10.83 -38.40
CA ALA A 206 14.57 -12.11 -38.26
C ALA A 206 15.95 -12.07 -38.95
N PRO A 207 16.88 -13.00 -38.65
CA PRO A 207 18.08 -13.16 -39.47
C PRO A 207 17.73 -13.39 -40.94
N GLY A 208 18.37 -12.64 -41.85
CA GLY A 208 18.07 -12.72 -43.28
C GLY A 208 18.41 -11.45 -44.07
N ILE A 209 17.97 -11.43 -45.34
CA ILE A 209 18.29 -10.37 -46.30
C ILE A 209 17.06 -9.48 -46.54
N TYR A 210 17.25 -8.18 -46.40
CA TYR A 210 16.25 -7.14 -46.54
C TYR A 210 16.68 -6.09 -47.56
N THR A 211 15.73 -5.48 -48.26
CA THR A 211 15.99 -4.22 -48.96
C THR A 211 16.01 -3.07 -47.96
N GLY A 212 16.77 -2.01 -48.21
CA GLY A 212 16.71 -0.82 -47.35
C GLY A 212 15.27 -0.29 -47.20
N GLN A 213 14.44 -0.36 -48.24
CA GLN A 213 13.02 -0.01 -48.15
C GLN A 213 12.24 -0.87 -47.14
N GLN A 214 12.53 -2.17 -47.05
CA GLN A 214 11.95 -3.06 -46.02
C GLN A 214 12.43 -2.68 -44.62
N LEU A 215 13.63 -2.13 -44.46
CA LEU A 215 14.10 -1.57 -43.19
C LEU A 215 13.73 -0.09 -43.00
N ARG A 216 12.85 0.49 -43.84
CA ARG A 216 12.43 1.90 -43.83
C ARG A 216 13.52 2.92 -44.22
N VAL A 217 14.68 2.47 -44.64
CA VAL A 217 15.71 3.31 -45.27
C VAL A 217 15.32 3.63 -46.71
N ASN A 218 15.51 4.88 -47.14
CA ASN A 218 15.21 5.33 -48.49
C ASN A 218 16.10 6.51 -48.91
N GLN A 219 15.84 7.10 -50.07
CA GLN A 219 16.66 8.19 -50.60
C GLN A 219 16.73 9.42 -49.68
N SER A 220 15.69 9.66 -48.88
CA SER A 220 15.57 10.82 -47.99
C SER A 220 15.79 10.49 -46.51
N SER A 221 15.95 9.22 -46.16
CA SER A 221 16.17 8.76 -44.77
C SER A 221 17.19 7.64 -44.79
N ALA A 222 18.40 7.92 -44.31
CA ALA A 222 19.50 6.96 -44.30
C ALA A 222 19.52 6.07 -43.04
N MET A 223 18.91 6.55 -41.96
CA MET A 223 18.92 5.91 -40.65
C MET A 223 17.57 5.27 -40.33
N VAL A 224 17.60 4.19 -39.55
CA VAL A 224 16.43 3.58 -38.90
C VAL A 224 16.76 3.13 -37.48
N VAL A 225 15.81 3.33 -36.56
CA VAL A 225 15.87 2.74 -35.22
C VAL A 225 15.21 1.36 -35.26
N LEU A 226 16.01 0.36 -34.92
CA LEU A 226 15.58 -0.97 -34.53
C LEU A 226 15.52 -1.04 -32.99
N TYR A 227 14.82 -2.04 -32.46
CA TYR A 227 14.68 -2.23 -31.02
C TYR A 227 15.08 -3.66 -30.65
N LEU A 228 16.06 -3.79 -29.77
CA LEU A 228 16.56 -5.03 -29.21
C LEU A 228 15.75 -5.42 -27.96
N GLU A 229 15.33 -6.68 -27.93
CA GLU A 229 14.62 -7.31 -26.82
C GLU A 229 15.39 -8.54 -26.36
N GLY A 230 15.69 -8.63 -25.05
CA GLY A 230 16.26 -9.80 -24.40
C GLY A 230 15.19 -10.84 -24.04
N ILE A 231 15.45 -12.11 -24.34
CA ILE A 231 14.52 -13.25 -24.19
C ILE A 231 15.08 -14.34 -23.29
N GLU A 232 16.37 -14.67 -23.43
CA GLU A 232 17.07 -15.61 -22.56
C GLU A 232 18.40 -14.98 -22.09
N PRO A 233 18.83 -15.24 -20.84
CA PRO A 233 20.09 -14.73 -20.33
C PRO A 233 21.31 -15.14 -21.16
N SER A 234 22.30 -14.25 -21.21
CA SER A 234 23.64 -14.54 -21.75
C SER A 234 24.37 -15.59 -20.90
N GLN A 235 25.26 -16.35 -21.53
CA GLN A 235 26.13 -17.34 -20.87
C GLN A 235 27.52 -16.78 -20.56
N THR A 236 28.00 -15.88 -21.42
CA THR A 236 29.24 -15.13 -21.23
C THR A 236 29.02 -13.68 -21.58
N VAL A 237 29.92 -12.80 -21.14
CA VAL A 237 29.87 -11.37 -21.46
C VAL A 237 29.92 -11.15 -22.97
N ALA A 238 29.09 -10.22 -23.46
CA ALA A 238 29.02 -9.78 -24.85
C ALA A 238 28.77 -10.92 -25.86
N ASP A 239 28.02 -11.96 -25.46
CA ASP A 239 27.76 -13.13 -26.29
C ASP A 239 26.60 -12.98 -27.28
N ALA A 240 25.76 -11.96 -27.11
CA ALA A 240 24.65 -11.65 -27.99
C ALA A 240 25.12 -10.67 -29.08
N ARG A 241 25.51 -11.19 -30.26
CA ARG A 241 26.03 -10.38 -31.38
C ARG A 241 25.02 -10.19 -32.51
N ILE A 242 24.91 -8.96 -33.01
CA ILE A 242 24.17 -8.59 -34.22
C ILE A 242 25.16 -8.06 -35.25
N GLU A 243 25.18 -8.67 -36.43
CA GLU A 243 26.02 -8.22 -37.55
C GLU A 243 25.13 -7.77 -38.72
N VAL A 244 25.50 -6.65 -39.33
CA VAL A 244 24.91 -6.16 -40.56
C VAL A 244 25.95 -6.09 -41.66
N THR A 245 25.63 -6.66 -42.81
CA THR A 245 26.42 -6.52 -44.04
C THR A 245 25.54 -5.91 -45.12
N VAL A 246 26.08 -5.04 -45.97
CA VAL A 246 25.30 -4.47 -47.09
C VAL A 246 25.90 -4.81 -48.44
N ASP A 247 25.06 -5.33 -49.33
CA ASP A 247 25.37 -5.61 -50.72
C ASP A 247 24.58 -4.65 -51.62
N LEU A 248 25.31 -3.83 -52.39
CA LEU A 248 24.75 -2.70 -53.14
C LEU A 248 24.03 -3.12 -54.42
N ASP A 249 24.43 -4.23 -55.05
CA ASP A 249 23.87 -4.68 -56.33
C ASP A 249 23.38 -6.13 -56.34
N GLY A 250 23.48 -6.82 -55.20
CA GLY A 250 22.96 -8.17 -55.03
C GLY A 250 23.87 -9.21 -55.66
N ASP A 251 23.31 -10.04 -56.54
CA ASP A 251 24.11 -11.05 -57.27
C ASP A 251 24.99 -10.41 -58.38
N GLY A 252 25.22 -9.09 -58.30
CA GLY A 252 26.03 -8.31 -59.22
C GLY A 252 27.53 -8.40 -58.91
N PRO A 253 28.37 -7.68 -59.68
CA PRO A 253 29.82 -7.75 -59.52
C PRO A 253 30.36 -6.92 -58.34
N ILE A 254 29.56 -6.11 -57.65
CA ILE A 254 30.04 -5.31 -56.50
C ILE A 254 30.08 -6.23 -55.27
N PRO A 255 31.25 -6.43 -54.63
CA PRO A 255 31.31 -7.17 -53.38
C PRO A 255 30.46 -6.51 -52.31
N ALA A 256 29.94 -7.31 -51.38
CA ALA A 256 29.35 -6.79 -50.16
C ALA A 256 30.34 -5.86 -49.44
N LEU A 257 29.80 -4.79 -48.85
CA LEU A 257 30.53 -3.88 -47.98
C LEU A 257 31.05 -4.63 -46.75
N ARG A 258 32.06 -4.06 -46.09
CA ARG A 258 32.56 -4.60 -44.83
C ARG A 258 31.38 -4.68 -43.84
N PRO A 259 31.22 -5.81 -43.12
CA PRO A 259 30.20 -5.90 -42.10
C PRO A 259 30.51 -4.95 -40.95
N ASP A 260 29.45 -4.57 -40.26
CA ASP A 260 29.52 -3.91 -38.98
C ASP A 260 28.67 -4.64 -37.95
N ALA A 261 29.01 -4.56 -36.67
CA ALA A 261 28.40 -5.40 -35.65
C ALA A 261 28.40 -4.77 -34.27
N VAL A 262 27.36 -5.08 -33.50
CA VAL A 262 27.25 -4.73 -32.09
C VAL A 262 27.05 -5.96 -31.23
N ARG A 263 27.37 -5.83 -29.95
CA ARG A 263 27.15 -6.86 -28.94
C ARG A 263 26.30 -6.38 -27.79
N ALA A 264 25.67 -7.35 -27.14
CA ALA A 264 24.94 -7.18 -25.91
C ALA A 264 25.26 -8.30 -24.91
N THR A 265 25.02 -8.00 -23.64
CA THR A 265 24.96 -8.95 -22.53
C THR A 265 23.55 -8.89 -21.96
N ILE A 266 22.79 -9.98 -22.12
CA ILE A 266 21.45 -10.08 -21.52
C ILE A 266 21.65 -10.59 -20.10
N SER A 267 21.74 -9.64 -19.17
CA SER A 267 21.92 -9.88 -17.74
C SER A 267 20.57 -9.78 -17.02
N GLY A 268 20.59 -9.95 -15.71
CA GLY A 268 19.39 -9.85 -14.89
C GLY A 268 19.74 -9.33 -13.50
N VAL A 269 20.39 -8.16 -13.45
CA VAL A 269 20.53 -7.38 -12.21
C VAL A 269 19.30 -6.49 -12.07
N ALA A 270 18.50 -6.73 -11.04
CA ALA A 270 17.26 -6.01 -10.80
C ALA A 270 16.93 -5.96 -9.30
N LEU A 271 16.12 -4.97 -8.93
CA LEU A 271 15.53 -4.81 -7.61
C LEU A 271 14.04 -4.54 -7.80
N ALA A 272 13.17 -5.32 -7.14
CA ALA A 272 11.73 -5.09 -7.16
C ALA A 272 11.13 -5.26 -5.76
N PRO A 273 10.40 -4.28 -5.22
CA PRO A 273 9.61 -4.46 -4.01
C PRO A 273 8.30 -5.19 -4.32
N ASN A 274 7.57 -5.58 -3.28
CA ASN A 274 6.18 -6.00 -3.40
C ASN A 274 5.26 -4.74 -3.51
N TYR A 275 4.93 -4.33 -4.74
CA TYR A 275 4.15 -3.11 -5.01
C TYR A 275 2.68 -3.27 -4.62
N ASP A 276 2.08 -4.43 -4.88
CA ASP A 276 0.65 -4.64 -4.68
C ASP A 276 0.30 -5.13 -3.25
N ARG A 277 1.32 -5.56 -2.49
CA ARG A 277 1.30 -6.06 -1.10
C ARG A 277 0.50 -7.35 -0.96
N ASP A 278 0.64 -8.25 -1.93
CA ASP A 278 0.12 -9.61 -1.86
C ASP A 278 1.19 -10.59 -1.31
N PRO A 279 0.94 -11.91 -1.30
CA PRO A 279 1.89 -12.85 -0.71
C PRO A 279 3.23 -13.01 -1.43
N ASP A 280 3.37 -12.50 -2.65
CA ASP A 280 4.53 -12.74 -3.49
C ASP A 280 5.17 -11.47 -4.08
N ILE A 281 6.33 -11.64 -4.73
CA ILE A 281 6.90 -10.65 -5.65
C ILE A 281 6.94 -11.32 -7.00
N ASP A 282 6.01 -10.94 -7.86
CA ASP A 282 5.68 -11.70 -9.05
C ASP A 282 6.19 -11.02 -10.34
N ARG A 283 5.50 -11.22 -11.45
CA ARG A 283 5.85 -10.61 -12.73
C ARG A 283 5.39 -9.16 -12.84
N GLU A 284 4.24 -8.83 -12.25
CA GLU A 284 3.67 -7.48 -12.25
C GLU A 284 4.58 -6.53 -11.45
N ASP A 285 5.05 -6.97 -10.28
CA ASP A 285 5.99 -6.17 -9.47
C ASP A 285 7.30 -5.87 -10.21
N ARG A 286 7.84 -6.89 -10.89
CA ARG A 286 9.07 -6.77 -11.68
C ARG A 286 8.87 -5.86 -12.89
N GLY A 287 7.69 -5.90 -13.53
CA GLY A 287 7.30 -4.98 -14.60
C GLY A 287 7.28 -3.52 -14.12
N LYS A 288 6.61 -3.25 -12.98
CA LYS A 288 6.58 -1.91 -12.36
C LYS A 288 7.96 -1.40 -11.97
N ALA A 289 8.80 -2.27 -11.39
CA ALA A 289 10.18 -1.93 -11.06
C ALA A 289 11.00 -1.59 -12.32
N ALA A 290 10.88 -2.39 -13.38
CA ALA A 290 11.56 -2.14 -14.66
C ALA A 290 11.09 -0.84 -15.34
N ALA A 291 9.82 -0.49 -15.17
CA ALA A 291 9.26 0.79 -15.61
C ALA A 291 9.73 2.00 -14.78
N GLY A 292 10.46 1.77 -13.68
CA GLY A 292 10.95 2.82 -12.79
C GLY A 292 9.87 3.43 -11.91
N GLU A 293 8.80 2.67 -11.61
CA GLU A 293 7.77 3.14 -10.69
C GLU A 293 8.34 3.40 -9.30
N VAL A 294 7.95 4.52 -8.69
CA VAL A 294 8.41 4.88 -7.36
C VAL A 294 7.66 4.04 -6.33
N TYR A 295 8.41 3.32 -5.48
CA TYR A 295 7.83 2.70 -4.29
C TYR A 295 7.70 3.71 -3.16
N TYR A 296 6.54 3.75 -2.52
CA TYR A 296 6.26 4.69 -1.44
C TYR A 296 6.18 3.95 -0.12
N PHE A 297 7.01 4.35 0.84
CA PHE A 297 7.04 3.72 2.16
C PHE A 297 7.40 4.73 3.25
N TRP A 298 7.34 4.33 4.52
CA TRP A 298 7.56 5.23 5.64
C TRP A 298 8.90 5.02 6.34
N THR A 299 9.32 6.03 7.10
CA THR A 299 10.45 5.93 8.03
C THR A 299 10.03 5.17 9.29
N ASN A 300 10.79 4.15 9.69
CA ASN A 300 10.73 3.52 11.00
C ASN A 300 11.25 4.53 12.05
N ASN A 301 10.35 5.12 12.84
CA ASN A 301 10.70 6.18 13.80
C ASN A 301 9.95 6.05 15.14
N ASP A 302 9.45 4.85 15.41
CA ASP A 302 8.72 4.41 16.58
C ASP A 302 9.56 3.47 17.47
N ASP A 303 8.97 3.05 18.59
CA ASP A 303 9.64 2.34 19.69
C ASP A 303 8.86 1.05 20.00
N ASP A 304 9.18 -0.02 19.26
CA ASP A 304 8.42 -1.29 19.21
C ASP A 304 8.91 -2.39 20.17
N LYS A 305 9.43 -1.98 21.34
CA LYS A 305 10.14 -2.78 22.37
C LYS A 305 9.57 -4.16 22.77
N ALA A 306 8.32 -4.51 22.43
CA ALA A 306 7.74 -5.82 22.68
C ALA A 306 6.53 -6.15 21.79
N ALA A 307 6.20 -7.45 21.72
CA ALA A 307 5.00 -7.96 21.04
C ALA A 307 3.65 -7.42 21.57
N ASP A 308 3.62 -6.85 22.78
CA ASP A 308 2.41 -6.34 23.46
C ASP A 308 2.50 -4.94 24.07
N GLU A 309 3.60 -4.22 23.83
CA GLU A 309 3.83 -2.89 24.40
C GLU A 309 4.39 -1.97 23.31
N GLY A 310 3.85 -0.75 23.20
CA GLY A 310 4.20 0.23 22.16
C GLY A 310 2.97 0.99 21.65
N ILE A 311 3.13 2.29 21.36
CA ILE A 311 2.21 3.08 20.54
C ILE A 311 3.10 3.95 19.65
N ASP A 312 2.95 3.85 18.33
CA ASP A 312 3.74 4.59 17.34
C ASP A 312 3.59 6.11 17.50
N GLN A 313 4.44 6.75 18.31
CA GLN A 313 4.53 8.21 18.36
C GLN A 313 5.74 8.67 17.52
N PRO A 314 5.54 9.08 16.25
CA PRO A 314 6.57 9.71 15.46
C PRO A 314 7.19 10.91 16.21
N GLY A 315 8.50 10.86 16.41
CA GLY A 315 9.26 11.96 17.01
C GLY A 315 9.11 12.13 18.53
N GLY A 316 8.81 11.06 19.28
CA GLY A 316 8.70 11.03 20.75
C GLY A 316 9.77 11.89 21.48
N GLY A 317 9.33 13.05 21.96
CA GLY A 317 10.21 14.10 22.49
C GLY A 317 11.16 13.67 23.61
N LEU A 318 12.32 14.36 23.63
CA LEU A 318 13.46 14.27 24.56
C LEU A 318 14.24 12.95 24.64
N THR A 319 13.79 11.85 24.03
CA THR A 319 14.70 10.74 23.74
C THR A 319 14.74 10.23 22.31
N GLY A 320 13.81 10.60 21.41
CA GLY A 320 13.91 10.36 19.95
C GLY A 320 14.69 9.10 19.62
N ARG A 321 14.27 7.99 20.23
CA ARG A 321 15.02 6.74 20.14
C ARG A 321 14.62 6.18 18.79
N GLU A 322 15.42 6.51 17.78
CA GLU A 322 15.76 5.53 16.74
C GLU A 322 15.91 4.16 17.43
N ASP A 323 15.56 3.09 16.74
CA ASP A 323 15.63 1.66 17.09
C ASP A 323 16.83 1.24 18.00
N TRP A 324 16.79 1.70 19.25
CA TRP A 324 17.85 1.69 20.24
C TRP A 324 17.22 1.17 21.53
N ARG A 325 17.25 -0.15 21.70
CA ARG A 325 16.87 -0.76 22.96
C ARG A 325 17.69 -0.16 24.12
N ASP A 326 17.00 0.43 25.09
CA ASP A 326 17.50 0.69 26.45
C ASP A 326 18.76 1.54 26.71
N ASN A 327 19.06 2.60 25.94
CA ASN A 327 20.17 3.55 26.28
C ASN A 327 21.54 2.89 26.50
N ILE A 328 21.67 1.61 26.13
CA ILE A 328 22.86 0.80 26.15
C ILE A 328 22.78 0.13 24.79
N PRO A 329 23.71 0.41 23.87
CA PRO A 329 23.76 -0.33 22.63
C PRO A 329 23.69 -1.81 22.98
N PHE A 330 22.81 -2.58 22.34
CA PHE A 330 23.08 -4.00 22.22
C PHE A 330 24.35 -4.09 21.36
N LEU A 331 25.50 -3.92 22.01
CA LEU A 331 26.84 -3.97 21.46
C LEU A 331 27.20 -2.97 20.33
N GLY A 332 26.32 -2.05 19.95
CA GLY A 332 26.58 -1.03 18.90
C GLY A 332 26.03 -1.39 17.52
N GLN A 333 24.94 -2.17 17.47
CA GLN A 333 24.34 -2.71 16.24
C GLN A 333 22.85 -2.33 16.13
N TYR A 334 22.36 -2.17 14.89
CA TYR A 334 20.93 -2.07 14.57
C TYR A 334 20.34 -3.49 14.54
N VAL A 335 19.13 -3.69 15.06
CA VAL A 335 18.50 -5.01 15.18
C VAL A 335 16.99 -4.91 14.96
N VAL A 336 16.33 -5.95 14.47
CA VAL A 336 14.86 -6.02 14.56
C VAL A 336 14.47 -5.98 16.04
N ASP A 337 13.62 -5.04 16.46
CA ASP A 337 13.22 -4.90 17.87
C ASP A 337 11.84 -5.50 18.10
N SER A 338 11.76 -6.84 18.13
CA SER A 338 10.54 -7.65 18.30
C SER A 338 9.72 -7.93 17.04
N VAL A 339 8.77 -8.87 17.15
CA VAL A 339 7.82 -9.22 16.07
C VAL A 339 6.88 -8.07 15.69
N ARG A 340 6.84 -6.99 16.46
CA ARG A 340 6.02 -5.81 16.21
C ARG A 340 6.64 -4.92 15.12
N ASP A 341 7.96 -4.81 15.16
CA ASP A 341 8.80 -3.98 14.28
C ASP A 341 8.70 -4.39 12.79
N PHE A 342 8.37 -5.65 12.49
CA PHE A 342 8.21 -6.11 11.11
C PHE A 342 7.17 -5.33 10.29
N VAL A 343 6.25 -4.59 10.91
CA VAL A 343 5.32 -3.72 10.17
C VAL A 343 6.06 -2.57 9.46
N ASP A 344 7.27 -2.23 9.88
CA ASP A 344 8.13 -1.19 9.32
C ASP A 344 9.16 -1.73 8.31
N PHE A 345 9.08 -3.02 7.98
CA PHE A 345 9.91 -3.65 6.95
C PHE A 345 9.12 -3.86 5.68
N PHE A 346 9.80 -3.84 4.53
CA PHE A 346 9.25 -4.26 3.25
C PHE A 346 10.22 -5.19 2.51
N PRO A 347 9.70 -6.18 1.78
CA PRO A 347 10.51 -7.13 1.04
C PRO A 347 10.98 -6.52 -0.29
N VAL A 348 12.21 -6.83 -0.68
CA VAL A 348 12.78 -6.51 -1.98
C VAL A 348 13.39 -7.77 -2.59
N TRP A 349 12.95 -8.10 -3.79
CA TRP A 349 13.57 -9.12 -4.63
C TRP A 349 14.89 -8.61 -5.19
N VAL A 350 15.95 -9.38 -4.96
CA VAL A 350 17.29 -9.18 -5.51
C VAL A 350 17.46 -10.11 -6.70
N GLY A 351 17.06 -9.61 -7.88
CA GLY A 351 17.25 -10.29 -9.14
C GLY A 351 18.71 -10.27 -9.51
N VAL A 352 19.45 -11.35 -9.26
CA VAL A 352 20.87 -11.49 -9.65
C VAL A 352 21.21 -12.87 -10.21
N ARG A 353 20.24 -13.78 -10.26
CA ARG A 353 20.48 -15.19 -10.61
C ARG A 353 21.13 -15.37 -11.98
N ALA A 354 20.65 -14.62 -12.98
CA ALA A 354 21.24 -14.59 -14.32
C ALA A 354 22.64 -13.97 -14.31
N ALA A 355 22.79 -12.84 -13.62
CA ALA A 355 24.08 -12.16 -13.48
C ALA A 355 25.14 -13.06 -12.83
N LEU A 356 24.79 -13.87 -11.83
CA LEU A 356 25.69 -14.81 -11.15
C LEU A 356 26.27 -15.90 -12.06
N ALA A 357 25.63 -16.20 -13.19
CA ALA A 357 26.16 -17.12 -14.19
C ALA A 357 27.27 -16.48 -15.05
N ILE A 358 27.20 -15.16 -15.25
CA ILE A 358 28.12 -14.37 -16.07
C ILE A 358 29.26 -13.81 -15.20
N TYR A 359 28.92 -13.32 -14.02
CA TYR A 359 29.77 -12.65 -13.04
C TYR A 359 29.84 -13.47 -11.74
N PRO A 360 30.68 -14.52 -11.67
CA PRO A 360 30.71 -15.43 -10.53
C PRO A 360 31.26 -14.75 -9.27
N VAL A 361 30.73 -15.15 -8.11
CA VAL A 361 31.09 -14.60 -6.79
C VAL A 361 32.58 -14.72 -6.42
N SER A 362 33.34 -15.58 -7.14
CA SER A 362 34.79 -15.68 -6.98
C SER A 362 35.54 -14.46 -7.49
N GLU A 363 34.96 -13.73 -8.45
CA GLU A 363 35.60 -12.65 -9.20
C GLU A 363 34.88 -11.30 -9.05
N TYR A 364 33.61 -11.31 -8.61
CA TYR A 364 32.76 -10.13 -8.53
C TYR A 364 32.09 -10.01 -7.16
N ASP A 365 31.87 -8.76 -6.73
CA ASP A 365 31.07 -8.39 -5.57
C ASP A 365 29.73 -7.80 -6.02
N TYR A 366 28.66 -8.16 -5.31
CA TYR A 366 27.32 -7.58 -5.47
C TYR A 366 27.08 -6.65 -4.30
N VAL A 367 26.92 -5.35 -4.55
CA VAL A 367 26.98 -4.30 -3.53
C VAL A 367 25.70 -3.47 -3.53
N LEU A 368 24.98 -3.48 -2.41
CA LEU A 368 23.85 -2.58 -2.19
C LEU A 368 24.35 -1.23 -1.68
N LYS A 369 23.83 -0.13 -2.26
CA LYS A 369 24.23 1.24 -1.95
C LYS A 369 23.04 2.16 -1.88
N HIS A 370 23.16 3.17 -1.02
CA HIS A 370 22.19 4.25 -0.95
C HIS A 370 22.90 5.55 -0.58
N SER A 371 22.78 6.58 -1.41
CA SER A 371 23.57 7.81 -1.30
C SER A 371 23.35 8.56 0.03
N ASP A 372 22.11 8.60 0.54
CA ASP A 372 21.82 9.24 1.82
C ASP A 372 22.01 8.29 3.03
N GLY A 373 22.29 7.01 2.77
CA GLY A 373 22.40 6.01 3.82
C GLY A 373 21.14 5.82 4.67
N ALA A 374 19.97 5.77 4.03
CA ALA A 374 18.66 5.87 4.68
C ALA A 374 18.01 4.51 5.03
N PHE A 375 18.70 3.39 4.77
CA PHE A 375 18.15 2.05 4.97
C PHE A 375 19.04 1.21 5.88
N ASN A 376 18.41 0.34 6.66
CA ASN A 376 19.05 -0.85 7.20
C ASN A 376 18.43 -2.08 6.52
N ALA A 377 19.25 -3.11 6.29
CA ALA A 377 18.83 -4.33 5.60
C ALA A 377 19.02 -5.56 6.48
N PHE A 378 17.98 -6.40 6.53
CA PHE A 378 18.09 -7.79 6.92
C PHE A 378 18.24 -8.64 5.65
N ILE A 379 19.30 -9.45 5.59
CA ILE A 379 19.63 -10.33 4.47
C ILE A 379 19.43 -11.80 4.88
N PRO A 380 18.18 -12.31 4.91
CA PRO A 380 17.90 -13.68 5.31
C PRO A 380 18.42 -14.70 4.30
N THR A 381 18.82 -15.87 4.79
CA THR A 381 18.75 -17.10 4.01
C THR A 381 17.45 -17.81 4.37
N GLY A 382 16.49 -17.87 3.45
CA GLY A 382 15.21 -18.51 3.75
C GLY A 382 14.00 -18.05 2.95
N LEU A 383 13.99 -16.81 2.48
CA LEU A 383 12.83 -16.23 1.79
C LEU A 383 12.97 -16.30 0.27
N THR A 384 11.99 -16.92 -0.37
CA THR A 384 11.79 -16.93 -1.83
C THR A 384 10.74 -15.89 -2.23
N PRO A 385 10.66 -15.49 -3.52
CA PRO A 385 9.70 -14.50 -3.98
C PRO A 385 8.23 -14.84 -3.66
N ASP A 386 7.86 -16.11 -3.54
CA ASP A 386 6.51 -16.56 -3.14
C ASP A 386 6.22 -16.50 -1.63
N GLN A 387 7.11 -15.86 -0.86
CA GLN A 387 7.05 -15.71 0.59
C GLN A 387 7.26 -14.25 1.03
N ALA A 388 6.90 -13.29 0.17
CA ALA A 388 7.16 -11.87 0.40
C ALA A 388 6.52 -11.34 1.69
N ASP A 389 5.37 -11.88 2.07
CA ASP A 389 4.61 -11.46 3.25
C ASP A 389 4.92 -12.26 4.53
N ALA A 390 5.87 -13.19 4.49
CA ALA A 390 6.21 -14.06 5.61
C ALA A 390 6.62 -13.27 6.86
N HIS A 391 7.35 -12.16 6.68
CA HIS A 391 7.75 -11.25 7.75
C HIS A 391 6.58 -10.61 8.51
N LEU A 392 5.36 -10.62 7.96
CA LEU A 392 4.16 -10.07 8.60
C LEU A 392 3.23 -11.16 9.13
N PHE A 393 3.22 -12.36 8.54
CA PHE A 393 2.15 -13.34 8.77
C PHE A 393 2.62 -14.72 9.20
N ASP A 394 3.88 -15.09 8.97
CA ASP A 394 4.43 -16.38 9.39
C ASP A 394 5.01 -16.25 10.80
N SER A 395 4.31 -16.83 11.78
CA SER A 395 4.74 -16.75 13.18
C SER A 395 6.09 -17.40 13.44
N ASP A 396 6.41 -18.51 12.77
CA ASP A 396 7.69 -19.20 12.99
C ASP A 396 8.84 -18.34 12.45
N TYR A 397 8.63 -17.69 11.29
CA TYR A 397 9.60 -16.75 10.72
C TYR A 397 9.79 -15.52 11.61
N CYS A 398 8.71 -14.82 11.96
CA CYS A 398 8.79 -13.61 12.78
C CYS A 398 9.45 -13.90 14.13
N GLU A 399 9.05 -14.96 14.83
CA GLU A 399 9.60 -15.28 16.15
C GLU A 399 11.08 -15.68 16.09
N ALA A 400 11.52 -16.33 15.00
CA ALA A 400 12.91 -16.70 14.81
C ALA A 400 13.83 -15.50 14.53
N HIS A 401 13.29 -14.41 13.96
CA HIS A 401 14.04 -13.24 13.50
C HIS A 401 13.73 -11.95 14.27
N ALA A 402 13.06 -12.04 15.42
CA ALA A 402 12.62 -10.89 16.23
C ALA A 402 13.74 -10.14 16.98
N ASP A 403 15.01 -10.52 16.81
CA ASP A 403 16.20 -9.85 17.36
C ASP A 403 17.37 -9.91 16.32
N GLU A 404 17.03 -9.97 15.02
CA GLU A 404 18.01 -10.16 13.93
C GLU A 404 18.87 -8.91 13.70
N VAL A 405 20.16 -9.08 13.36
CA VAL A 405 21.06 -7.94 13.14
C VAL A 405 20.82 -7.31 11.78
N LEU A 406 20.73 -5.98 11.75
CA LEU A 406 20.53 -5.19 10.55
C LEU A 406 21.83 -4.55 10.05
N HIS A 407 21.92 -4.40 8.73
CA HIS A 407 23.09 -3.86 8.05
C HIS A 407 22.77 -2.49 7.43
N PRO A 408 23.43 -1.40 7.88
CA PRO A 408 23.31 -0.09 7.26
C PRO A 408 23.71 -0.11 5.79
N ILE A 409 22.80 0.31 4.91
CA ILE A 409 23.09 0.51 3.49
C ILE A 409 23.47 1.97 3.30
N THR A 410 24.75 2.24 3.04
CA THR A 410 25.31 3.59 2.96
C THR A 410 25.85 3.90 1.56
N ALA A 411 26.39 5.10 1.36
CA ALA A 411 27.05 5.48 0.12
C ALA A 411 28.32 4.67 -0.16
N ASP A 412 28.99 4.17 0.90
CA ASP A 412 30.16 3.29 0.79
C ASP A 412 29.78 1.88 0.31
N GLY A 413 28.52 1.49 0.54
CA GLY A 413 27.94 0.23 0.13
C GLY A 413 28.09 -0.92 1.12
N TYR A 414 27.25 -1.93 0.91
CA TYR A 414 27.24 -3.18 1.64
C TYR A 414 27.30 -4.35 0.65
N SER A 415 28.40 -5.10 0.69
CA SER A 415 28.55 -6.30 -0.15
C SER A 415 27.64 -7.41 0.37
N LEU A 416 26.78 -7.92 -0.51
CA LEU A 416 25.90 -9.05 -0.22
C LEU A 416 26.72 -10.28 0.16
N PRO A 417 26.35 -11.01 1.23
CA PRO A 417 27.08 -12.20 1.64
C PRO A 417 27.08 -13.28 0.56
N GLU A 418 28.23 -13.97 0.40
CA GLU A 418 28.35 -15.09 -0.55
C GLU A 418 27.35 -16.21 -0.25
N GLU A 419 26.99 -16.41 1.02
CA GLU A 419 25.97 -17.37 1.44
C GLU A 419 24.60 -17.05 0.85
N PHE A 420 24.19 -15.78 0.88
CA PHE A 420 22.95 -15.31 0.26
C PHE A 420 22.97 -15.51 -1.26
N LEU A 421 24.04 -15.09 -1.94
CA LEU A 421 24.18 -15.24 -3.39
C LEU A 421 24.15 -16.72 -3.83
N ASN A 422 24.76 -17.62 -3.05
CA ASN A 422 24.70 -19.06 -3.29
C ASN A 422 23.27 -19.60 -3.09
N ALA A 423 22.53 -19.08 -2.11
CA ALA A 423 21.14 -19.46 -1.85
C ALA A 423 20.19 -19.02 -2.97
N VAL A 424 20.42 -17.85 -3.58
CA VAL A 424 19.73 -17.39 -4.81
C VAL A 424 19.87 -18.44 -5.92
N VAL A 425 21.09 -18.93 -6.18
CA VAL A 425 21.33 -19.91 -7.25
C VAL A 425 20.72 -21.28 -6.92
N ALA A 426 20.87 -21.72 -5.68
CA ALA A 426 20.50 -23.07 -5.27
C ALA A 426 18.99 -23.27 -5.06
N ALA A 427 18.32 -22.25 -4.52
CA ALA A 427 16.95 -22.36 -4.03
C ALA A 427 16.08 -21.12 -4.29
N ASP A 428 16.55 -20.16 -5.08
CA ASP A 428 15.84 -18.91 -5.38
C ASP A 428 15.54 -18.02 -4.16
N GLN A 429 16.30 -18.23 -3.07
CA GLN A 429 16.21 -17.42 -1.85
C GLN A 429 16.81 -16.05 -2.13
N SER A 430 15.98 -15.14 -2.62
CA SER A 430 16.39 -13.90 -3.28
C SER A 430 15.72 -12.66 -2.69
N LEU A 431 15.02 -12.79 -1.55
CA LEU A 431 14.44 -11.65 -0.86
C LEU A 431 15.36 -11.12 0.24
N ILE A 432 15.40 -9.79 0.33
CA ILE A 432 15.92 -9.05 1.48
C ILE A 432 14.76 -8.27 2.12
N LEU A 433 14.87 -7.97 3.41
CA LEU A 433 13.94 -7.08 4.08
C LEU A 433 14.63 -5.75 4.39
N LEU A 434 13.97 -4.65 4.05
CA LEU A 434 14.49 -3.31 4.28
C LEU A 434 13.59 -2.55 5.24
N GLU A 435 14.21 -1.82 6.15
CA GLU A 435 13.57 -0.75 6.90
C GLU A 435 14.24 0.59 6.58
N ALA A 436 13.46 1.67 6.63
CA ALA A 436 13.98 2.99 6.36
C ALA A 436 14.18 3.78 7.67
N ARG A 437 15.41 4.25 7.91
CA ARG A 437 15.77 5.02 9.11
C ARG A 437 15.80 6.54 8.90
N ALA A 438 15.64 6.99 7.66
CA ALA A 438 15.59 8.41 7.31
C ALA A 438 14.76 8.67 6.05
N ALA A 439 14.19 9.87 5.95
CA ALA A 439 13.51 10.31 4.74
C ALA A 439 14.48 10.44 3.56
N THR A 440 14.07 10.00 2.36
CA THR A 440 14.88 10.01 1.14
C THR A 440 14.00 9.97 -0.10
N CYS A 441 14.48 10.54 -1.21
CA CYS A 441 13.96 10.30 -2.55
C CYS A 441 15.07 9.78 -3.50
N GLN A 442 16.20 9.37 -2.93
CA GLN A 442 17.30 8.76 -3.67
C GLN A 442 17.01 7.26 -3.87
N PRO A 443 17.36 6.70 -5.03
CA PRO A 443 17.13 5.28 -5.28
C PRO A 443 18.07 4.39 -4.46
N LEU A 444 17.59 3.18 -4.13
CA LEU A 444 18.48 2.09 -3.75
C LEU A 444 19.20 1.59 -5.02
N VAL A 445 20.50 1.31 -4.90
CA VAL A 445 21.34 0.90 -6.03
C VAL A 445 21.95 -0.46 -5.73
N LEU A 446 21.84 -1.40 -6.67
CA LEU A 446 22.60 -2.64 -6.64
C LEU A 446 23.69 -2.56 -7.71
N GLU A 447 24.96 -2.63 -7.30
CA GLU A 447 26.12 -2.62 -8.20
C GLU A 447 26.74 -4.02 -8.29
N VAL A 448 27.19 -4.42 -9.48
CA VAL A 448 28.12 -5.55 -9.68
C VAL A 448 29.51 -4.96 -9.92
N ARG A 449 30.49 -5.34 -9.09
CA ARG A 449 31.85 -4.79 -9.14
C ARG A 449 32.90 -5.88 -9.26
N ARG A 450 33.91 -5.67 -10.10
CA ARG A 450 35.05 -6.58 -10.19
C ARG A 450 35.93 -6.51 -8.95
N ARG A 451 36.35 -7.67 -8.43
CA ARG A 451 37.27 -7.76 -7.29
C ARG A 451 38.70 -7.36 -7.62
N SER A 452 39.10 -7.50 -8.89
CA SER A 452 40.48 -7.25 -9.33
C SER A 452 40.89 -5.78 -9.19
N ASP A 453 39.97 -4.85 -9.51
CA ASP A 453 40.22 -3.41 -9.57
C ASP A 453 39.11 -2.55 -8.95
N GLY A 454 38.00 -3.15 -8.53
CA GLY A 454 36.82 -2.44 -8.02
C GLY A 454 35.97 -1.79 -9.11
N GLY A 455 36.20 -2.07 -10.40
CA GLY A 455 35.45 -1.51 -11.52
C GLY A 455 33.96 -1.85 -11.46
N LEU A 456 33.10 -0.88 -11.73
CA LEU A 456 31.66 -1.09 -11.89
C LEU A 456 31.41 -1.78 -13.24
N VAL A 457 30.60 -2.84 -13.22
CA VAL A 457 30.28 -3.65 -14.40
C VAL A 457 28.84 -3.41 -14.83
N GLU A 458 27.92 -3.50 -13.87
CA GLU A 458 26.48 -3.38 -14.08
C GLU A 458 25.84 -2.80 -12.83
N TYR A 459 24.67 -2.16 -12.97
CA TYR A 459 23.88 -1.71 -11.84
C TYR A 459 22.38 -1.75 -12.11
N ALA A 460 21.59 -1.84 -11.04
CA ALA A 460 20.15 -1.62 -11.05
C ALA A 460 19.77 -0.48 -10.10
N LEU A 461 18.75 0.29 -10.48
CA LEU A 461 18.16 1.35 -9.68
C LEU A 461 16.77 0.95 -9.22
N PHE A 462 16.48 1.22 -7.95
CA PHE A 462 15.15 1.08 -7.38
C PHE A 462 14.67 2.43 -6.84
N PRO A 463 13.83 3.16 -7.60
CA PRO A 463 13.27 4.44 -7.18
C PRO A 463 12.34 4.28 -5.97
N ILE A 464 12.59 5.06 -4.92
CA ILE A 464 11.84 5.01 -3.68
C ILE A 464 11.58 6.40 -3.12
N SER A 465 10.46 6.56 -2.42
CA SER A 465 10.10 7.74 -1.65
C SER A 465 9.80 7.34 -0.22
N ILE A 466 10.69 7.75 0.70
CA ILE A 466 10.56 7.55 2.13
C ILE A 466 10.28 8.89 2.80
N ALA A 467 9.23 8.93 3.60
CA ALA A 467 8.93 10.05 4.49
C ALA A 467 8.22 9.55 5.76
N SER A 468 7.91 10.46 6.68
CA SER A 468 7.14 10.10 7.86
C SER A 468 5.71 9.66 7.49
N VAL A 469 5.18 8.66 8.19
CA VAL A 469 3.91 7.99 7.87
C VAL A 469 2.72 8.94 7.74
N GLU A 470 2.69 10.05 8.49
CA GLU A 470 1.59 11.03 8.42
C GLU A 470 1.54 11.84 7.13
N THR A 471 2.58 11.75 6.31
CA THR A 471 2.61 12.35 4.97
C THR A 471 1.99 11.44 3.90
N MET A 472 1.61 10.21 4.28
CA MET A 472 0.95 9.22 3.42
C MET A 472 -0.58 9.23 3.57
N TYR A 473 -1.11 9.97 4.55
CA TYR A 473 -2.56 10.02 4.79
C TYR A 473 -3.07 11.41 5.21
N ARG A 474 -4.39 11.58 5.19
CA ARG A 474 -5.06 12.85 5.54
C ARG A 474 -5.44 12.91 7.00
N HIS A 475 -5.39 14.09 7.61
CA HIS A 475 -5.79 14.29 9.01
C HIS A 475 -6.81 15.41 9.17
N LYS A 476 -7.85 15.16 9.98
CA LYS A 476 -8.90 16.12 10.34
C LYS A 476 -8.97 16.29 11.86
N ASN A 477 -8.68 17.50 12.32
CA ASN A 477 -8.79 17.87 13.73
C ASN A 477 -10.14 18.53 14.02
N LEU A 478 -10.91 17.92 14.91
CA LEU A 478 -12.23 18.35 15.38
C LEU A 478 -12.27 18.65 16.89
N ARG A 479 -11.14 18.67 17.59
CA ARG A 479 -11.11 18.87 19.06
C ARG A 479 -11.77 20.18 19.49
N SER A 480 -11.59 21.24 18.70
CA SER A 480 -12.13 22.58 18.98
C SER A 480 -13.65 22.67 18.94
N VAL A 481 -14.35 21.72 18.30
CA VAL A 481 -15.83 21.69 18.21
C VAL A 481 -16.49 21.71 19.59
N THR A 482 -15.84 21.09 20.58
CA THR A 482 -16.34 21.03 21.97
C THR A 482 -15.39 21.74 22.94
N GLY A 483 -14.54 22.65 22.43
CA GLY A 483 -13.63 23.46 23.23
C GLY A 483 -12.33 22.75 23.63
N GLY A 484 -12.02 21.58 23.07
CA GLY A 484 -10.71 20.94 23.21
C GLY A 484 -9.61 21.67 22.44
N SER A 485 -8.36 21.51 22.86
CA SER A 485 -7.18 22.10 22.24
C SER A 485 -6.14 21.04 21.84
N GLY A 486 -5.17 21.42 21.01
CA GLY A 486 -4.06 20.57 20.57
C GLY A 486 -4.39 19.68 19.38
N GLY A 487 -3.48 18.74 19.10
CA GLY A 487 -3.56 17.80 17.98
C GLY A 487 -3.00 18.34 16.68
N GLU A 488 -2.69 17.40 15.80
CA GLU A 488 -2.17 17.70 14.48
C GLU A 488 -3.09 18.66 13.70
N PRO A 489 -2.56 19.57 12.89
CA PRO A 489 -3.38 20.46 12.06
C PRO A 489 -4.14 19.65 11.01
N ASN A 490 -5.12 20.30 10.37
CA ASN A 490 -5.79 19.70 9.22
C ASN A 490 -4.80 19.52 8.07
N ARG A 491 -4.69 18.29 7.55
CA ARG A 491 -3.97 17.91 6.33
C ARG A 491 -4.96 17.22 5.40
N LEU A 492 -5.66 18.00 4.57
CA LEU A 492 -6.78 17.50 3.75
C LEU A 492 -6.46 17.40 2.25
N GLY A 493 -5.31 17.95 1.84
CA GLY A 493 -4.82 17.84 0.46
C GLY A 493 -4.37 16.42 0.12
N GLU A 494 -3.97 16.22 -1.13
CA GLU A 494 -3.29 14.99 -1.55
C GLU A 494 -2.04 14.75 -0.69
N PRO A 495 -1.84 13.54 -0.15
CA PRO A 495 -0.65 13.20 0.63
C PRO A 495 0.63 13.32 -0.21
N LEU A 496 1.72 13.79 0.39
CA LEU A 496 2.98 14.01 -0.31
C LEU A 496 3.73 12.70 -0.61
N ASN A 497 3.56 11.69 0.25
CA ASN A 497 4.29 10.41 0.18
C ASN A 497 3.37 9.20 -0.07
N TYR A 498 2.19 9.42 -0.63
CA TYR A 498 1.31 8.35 -1.15
C TYR A 498 0.23 9.01 -2.04
N PRO A 499 0.54 9.30 -3.31
CA PRO A 499 -0.36 10.05 -4.19
C PRO A 499 -1.72 9.38 -4.40
N ASP A 500 -2.77 10.17 -4.62
CA ASP A 500 -4.12 9.62 -4.84
C ASP A 500 -4.20 8.75 -6.10
N ALA A 501 -3.27 8.93 -7.05
CA ALA A 501 -3.15 8.11 -8.27
C ALA A 501 -2.89 6.62 -7.97
N LEU A 502 -2.35 6.29 -6.79
CA LEU A 502 -2.15 4.91 -6.33
C LEU A 502 -3.39 4.32 -5.64
N THR A 503 -4.45 5.12 -5.48
CA THR A 503 -5.64 4.73 -4.72
C THR A 503 -6.78 4.26 -5.61
N ASN A 504 -7.65 3.39 -5.11
CA ASN A 504 -8.85 2.91 -5.79
C ASN A 504 -10.04 3.91 -5.76
N GLY A 505 -9.80 5.15 -5.33
CA GLY A 505 -10.80 6.21 -5.25
C GLY A 505 -11.81 6.07 -4.10
N ARG A 506 -11.66 5.10 -3.19
CA ARG A 506 -12.47 5.01 -1.95
C ARG A 506 -11.78 5.73 -0.80
N ASN A 507 -12.53 6.00 0.28
CA ASN A 507 -12.03 6.60 1.50
C ASN A 507 -12.27 5.67 2.70
N VAL A 508 -11.27 5.57 3.57
CA VAL A 508 -11.39 4.96 4.89
C VAL A 508 -11.09 6.00 5.96
N ILE A 509 -12.01 6.15 6.92
CA ILE A 509 -11.90 7.12 8.01
C ILE A 509 -11.74 6.37 9.32
N TYR A 510 -10.68 6.67 10.07
CA TYR A 510 -10.47 6.14 11.42
C TYR A 510 -10.84 7.18 12.49
N ILE A 511 -11.61 6.74 13.50
CA ILE A 511 -12.04 7.55 14.64
C ILE A 511 -11.64 6.86 15.95
N HIS A 512 -10.76 7.50 16.71
CA HIS A 512 -10.26 6.99 18.00
C HIS A 512 -11.31 7.03 19.13
N GLY A 513 -10.99 6.36 20.24
CA GLY A 513 -11.85 6.17 21.41
C GLY A 513 -11.79 7.23 22.51
N TYR A 514 -12.22 6.82 23.70
CA TYR A 514 -12.18 7.57 24.96
C TYR A 514 -10.81 7.51 25.62
N ASN A 515 -10.46 8.53 26.41
CA ASN A 515 -9.18 8.62 27.13
C ASN A 515 -7.96 8.62 26.18
N VAL A 516 -8.17 9.09 24.96
CA VAL A 516 -7.14 9.23 23.92
C VAL A 516 -6.95 10.72 23.70
N ASN A 517 -5.80 11.24 24.13
CA ASN A 517 -5.48 12.65 23.91
C ASN A 517 -5.00 12.90 22.47
N ALA A 518 -4.65 14.14 22.19
CA ALA A 518 -4.20 14.56 20.87
C ALA A 518 -2.99 13.79 20.32
N THR A 519 -2.01 13.46 21.18
CA THR A 519 -0.81 12.73 20.81
C THR A 519 -1.13 11.24 20.61
N ASP A 520 -1.89 10.65 21.53
CA ASP A 520 -2.28 9.23 21.45
C ASP A 520 -3.18 8.97 20.23
N ALA A 521 -4.01 9.96 19.87
CA ALA A 521 -4.86 9.88 18.67
C ALA A 521 -4.02 9.84 17.39
N TYR A 522 -2.98 10.67 17.33
CA TYR A 522 -2.04 10.67 16.21
C TYR A 522 -1.32 9.32 16.10
N ALA A 523 -0.89 8.78 17.24
CA ALA A 523 -0.19 7.51 17.29
C ALA A 523 -1.06 6.32 16.84
N ALA A 524 -2.29 6.25 17.35
CA ALA A 524 -3.26 5.24 16.92
C ALA A 524 -3.63 5.37 15.43
N GLN A 525 -3.60 6.57 14.85
CA GLN A 525 -3.86 6.77 13.42
C GLN A 525 -2.72 6.22 12.55
N CYS A 526 -1.46 6.38 12.98
CA CYS A 526 -0.30 5.82 12.28
C CYS A 526 -0.38 4.29 12.27
N GLU A 527 -0.59 3.68 13.43
CA GLU A 527 -0.78 2.24 13.60
C GLU A 527 -1.86 1.65 12.70
N VAL A 528 -3.07 2.23 12.76
CA VAL A 528 -4.19 1.73 11.98
C VAL A 528 -3.95 1.94 10.48
N PHE A 529 -3.27 3.02 10.08
CA PHE A 529 -2.85 3.20 8.68
C PHE A 529 -1.89 2.10 8.24
N LYS A 530 -0.78 1.86 8.95
CA LYS A 530 0.22 0.84 8.60
C LYS A 530 -0.42 -0.55 8.45
N ARG A 531 -1.29 -0.92 9.39
CA ARG A 531 -1.96 -2.24 9.39
C ARG A 531 -2.98 -2.40 8.26
N ILE A 532 -3.71 -1.35 7.91
CA ILE A 532 -4.62 -1.36 6.77
C ILE A 532 -3.87 -1.35 5.44
N TYR A 533 -2.75 -0.61 5.37
CA TYR A 533 -1.84 -0.59 4.23
C TYR A 533 -1.31 -2.01 3.95
N TRP A 534 -0.73 -2.67 4.94
CA TRP A 534 -0.24 -4.05 4.83
C TRP A 534 -1.35 -5.11 4.71
N SER A 535 -2.60 -4.75 4.92
CA SER A 535 -3.75 -5.60 4.59
C SER A 535 -4.18 -5.47 3.13
N GLY A 536 -3.44 -4.72 2.30
CA GLY A 536 -3.67 -4.54 0.88
C GLY A 536 -4.63 -3.40 0.53
N SER A 537 -4.89 -2.45 1.43
CA SER A 537 -5.77 -1.32 1.12
C SER A 537 -5.12 -0.33 0.16
N ASN A 538 -5.83 -0.02 -0.93
CA ASN A 538 -5.59 1.10 -1.84
C ASN A 538 -6.58 2.26 -1.60
N ALA A 539 -7.30 2.31 -0.47
CA ALA A 539 -8.19 3.42 -0.16
C ALA A 539 -7.44 4.64 0.42
N LYS A 540 -7.96 5.86 0.18
CA LYS A 540 -7.51 7.09 0.81
C LYS A 540 -7.77 7.02 2.32
N PHE A 541 -6.74 7.07 3.16
CA PHE A 541 -6.90 7.02 4.62
C PHE A 541 -7.07 8.42 5.22
N HIS A 542 -7.96 8.54 6.21
CA HIS A 542 -8.20 9.76 6.96
C HIS A 542 -8.28 9.49 8.47
N GLY A 543 -7.38 10.10 9.25
CA GLY A 543 -7.48 10.14 10.71
C GLY A 543 -8.35 11.29 11.20
N ILE A 544 -9.30 11.03 12.10
CA ILE A 544 -10.06 12.08 12.80
C ILE A 544 -9.65 12.13 14.28
N THR A 545 -9.22 13.31 14.70
CA THR A 545 -8.96 13.61 16.13
C THR A 545 -10.10 14.43 16.73
N TRP A 546 -10.67 13.99 17.84
CA TRP A 546 -11.76 14.66 18.56
C TRP A 546 -11.49 14.73 20.08
N ASN A 547 -12.31 15.48 20.81
CA ASN A 547 -12.09 15.76 22.24
C ASN A 547 -12.67 14.63 23.14
N GLY A 548 -12.02 13.46 23.10
CA GLY A 548 -12.41 12.24 23.83
C GLY A 548 -11.70 12.02 25.18
N ASP A 549 -10.87 12.97 25.59
CA ASP A 549 -9.98 12.97 26.76
C ASP A 549 -10.26 14.15 27.71
N GLN A 550 -11.42 14.81 27.60
CA GLN A 550 -11.72 15.93 28.48
C GLN A 550 -11.77 15.44 29.93
N THR A 551 -11.04 16.12 30.82
CA THR A 551 -10.75 15.75 32.23
C THR A 551 -9.64 14.73 32.43
N GLN A 552 -8.92 14.32 31.38
CA GLN A 552 -7.73 13.48 31.53
C GLN A 552 -6.73 14.14 32.48
N LEU A 553 -6.22 13.34 33.41
CA LEU A 553 -5.15 13.73 34.33
C LEU A 553 -3.83 13.27 33.73
N PRO A 554 -2.97 14.17 33.19
CA PRO A 554 -1.80 13.77 32.39
C PRO A 554 -0.81 12.86 33.12
N ILE A 555 -0.73 12.93 34.46
CA ILE A 555 0.19 12.11 35.27
C ILE A 555 -0.36 10.70 35.50
N LEU A 556 -1.68 10.54 35.48
CA LEU A 556 -2.34 9.27 35.79
C LEU A 556 -2.88 8.57 34.54
N GLU A 557 -2.84 9.24 33.37
CA GLU A 557 -3.37 8.75 32.09
C GLU A 557 -4.81 8.22 32.19
N VAL A 558 -5.58 8.78 33.13
CA VAL A 558 -6.97 8.42 33.38
C VAL A 558 -7.83 9.65 33.15
N THR A 559 -8.90 9.47 32.40
CA THR A 559 -10.00 10.42 32.27
C THR A 559 -11.10 10.01 33.25
N PRO A 560 -11.39 10.80 34.31
CA PRO A 560 -12.39 10.40 35.31
C PRO A 560 -13.84 10.59 34.87
N ASN A 561 -14.11 11.58 34.01
CA ASN A 561 -15.47 11.94 33.60
C ASN A 561 -15.83 11.37 32.22
N TYR A 562 -16.30 10.13 32.21
CA TYR A 562 -16.76 9.44 30.99
C TYR A 562 -17.93 10.18 30.31
N HIS A 563 -18.96 10.57 31.07
CA HIS A 563 -20.16 11.19 30.51
C HIS A 563 -19.89 12.54 29.83
N LYS A 564 -18.86 13.28 30.27
CA LYS A 564 -18.44 14.51 29.57
C LYS A 564 -17.96 14.21 28.15
N ASN A 565 -17.26 13.09 27.96
CA ASN A 565 -16.74 12.68 26.67
C ASN A 565 -17.82 12.01 25.80
N VAL A 566 -18.82 11.35 26.40
CA VAL A 566 -20.04 10.93 25.68
C VAL A 566 -20.75 12.16 25.07
N MET A 567 -20.91 13.23 25.85
CA MET A 567 -21.46 14.49 25.32
C MET A 567 -20.58 15.08 24.23
N ASN A 568 -19.25 15.03 24.37
CA ASN A 568 -18.36 15.55 23.33
C ASN A 568 -18.48 14.76 22.02
N ALA A 569 -18.61 13.42 22.10
CA ALA A 569 -18.85 12.57 20.94
C ALA A 569 -20.15 12.97 20.23
N LEU A 570 -21.27 13.04 20.97
CA LEU A 570 -22.57 13.41 20.40
C LEU A 570 -22.57 14.82 19.78
N ASN A 571 -21.94 15.80 20.44
CA ASN A 571 -21.86 17.16 19.92
C ASN A 571 -20.92 17.32 18.71
N THR A 572 -19.92 16.45 18.57
CA THR A 572 -18.96 16.51 17.45
C THR A 572 -19.49 15.83 16.18
N ALA A 573 -20.54 15.00 16.30
CA ALA A 573 -21.06 14.16 15.23
C ALA A 573 -21.50 14.93 13.97
N SER A 574 -22.11 16.11 14.12
CA SER A 574 -22.48 16.95 12.98
C SER A 574 -21.26 17.40 12.15
N ALA A 575 -20.14 17.72 12.81
CA ALA A 575 -18.90 18.12 12.13
C ALA A 575 -18.23 16.95 11.40
N VAL A 576 -18.36 15.73 11.92
CA VAL A 576 -17.93 14.50 11.21
C VAL A 576 -18.79 14.29 9.97
N LYS A 577 -20.12 14.42 10.09
CA LYS A 577 -21.04 14.34 8.94
C LYS A 577 -20.71 15.40 7.88
N ASP A 578 -20.41 16.63 8.29
CA ASP A 578 -20.06 17.71 7.35
C ASP A 578 -18.72 17.46 6.65
N TYR A 579 -17.76 16.83 7.34
CA TYR A 579 -16.52 16.39 6.72
C TYR A 579 -16.76 15.27 5.69
N ILE A 580 -17.52 14.23 6.06
CA ILE A 580 -17.88 13.11 5.17
C ILE A 580 -18.65 13.59 3.93
N THR A 581 -19.53 14.56 4.10
CA THR A 581 -20.38 15.09 3.02
C THR A 581 -19.72 16.25 2.26
N ALA A 582 -18.49 16.64 2.62
CA ALA A 582 -17.80 17.71 1.94
C ALA A 582 -17.54 17.32 0.48
N THR A 583 -17.65 18.28 -0.44
CA THR A 583 -17.41 18.05 -1.88
C THR A 583 -15.97 17.62 -2.23
N ALA A 584 -15.08 17.58 -1.23
CA ALA A 584 -13.69 17.18 -1.37
C ALA A 584 -13.45 15.68 -1.12
N LEU A 585 -14.41 14.95 -0.55
CA LEU A 585 -14.33 13.49 -0.44
C LEU A 585 -15.12 12.88 -1.60
N ASP A 586 -14.43 12.46 -2.64
CA ASP A 586 -14.98 11.71 -3.76
C ASP A 586 -15.01 10.20 -3.46
N GLY A 587 -15.96 9.47 -4.03
CA GLY A 587 -16.05 8.01 -3.85
C GLY A 587 -16.77 7.54 -2.58
N ASP A 588 -16.81 6.22 -2.39
CA ASP A 588 -17.46 5.60 -1.24
C ASP A 588 -16.63 5.81 0.04
N VAL A 589 -17.31 6.01 1.17
CA VAL A 589 -16.69 6.18 2.49
C VAL A 589 -16.93 4.96 3.37
N VAL A 590 -15.88 4.44 3.97
CA VAL A 590 -15.91 3.43 5.04
C VAL A 590 -15.41 4.08 6.34
N VAL A 591 -16.12 3.86 7.45
CA VAL A 591 -15.72 4.36 8.77
C VAL A 591 -15.29 3.20 9.65
N ILE A 592 -14.13 3.33 10.28
CA ILE A 592 -13.63 2.46 11.35
C ILE A 592 -13.62 3.29 12.62
N ALA A 593 -14.38 2.89 13.63
CA ALA A 593 -14.40 3.59 14.90
C ALA A 593 -14.11 2.63 16.07
N HIS A 594 -13.30 3.10 17.01
CA HIS A 594 -12.91 2.33 18.19
C HIS A 594 -13.60 2.85 19.45
N SER A 595 -14.00 1.95 20.36
CA SER A 595 -14.45 2.31 21.71
C SER A 595 -15.56 3.37 21.68
N LEU A 596 -15.44 4.46 22.45
CA LEU A 596 -16.40 5.58 22.48
C LEU A 596 -16.45 6.36 21.16
N GLY A 597 -15.45 6.25 20.28
CA GLY A 597 -15.51 6.76 18.91
C GLY A 597 -16.72 6.21 18.15
N ASN A 598 -17.21 5.02 18.52
CA ASN A 598 -18.45 4.45 17.98
C ASN A 598 -19.70 5.26 18.35
N MET A 599 -19.71 5.97 19.49
CA MET A 599 -20.80 6.91 19.81
C MET A 599 -20.80 8.09 18.83
N LEU A 600 -19.62 8.63 18.52
CA LEU A 600 -19.42 9.72 17.56
C LEU A 600 -19.82 9.29 16.15
N ALA A 601 -19.29 8.16 15.67
CA ALA A 601 -19.60 7.62 14.34
C ALA A 601 -21.08 7.27 14.18
N SER A 602 -21.67 6.58 15.18
CA SER A 602 -23.09 6.21 15.14
C SER A 602 -24.00 7.44 15.16
N ALA A 603 -23.65 8.48 15.94
CA ALA A 603 -24.41 9.73 15.92
C ALA A 603 -24.28 10.45 14.57
N ALA A 604 -23.08 10.48 13.97
CA ALA A 604 -22.87 11.11 12.66
C ALA A 604 -23.72 10.42 11.58
N ILE A 605 -23.73 9.09 11.56
CA ILE A 605 -24.49 8.27 10.60
C ILE A 605 -25.99 8.33 10.88
N CYS A 606 -26.41 7.95 12.09
CA CYS A 606 -27.82 7.67 12.38
C CYS A 606 -28.62 8.91 12.79
N LEU A 607 -27.98 9.91 13.41
CA LEU A 607 -28.67 11.13 13.88
C LEU A 607 -28.47 12.32 12.94
N HIS A 608 -27.31 12.41 12.27
CA HIS A 608 -26.99 13.51 11.36
C HIS A 608 -27.01 13.12 9.87
N GLY A 609 -27.15 11.83 9.54
CA GLY A 609 -27.30 11.36 8.17
C GLY A 609 -26.00 11.38 7.35
N ALA A 610 -24.85 11.14 7.98
CA ALA A 610 -23.59 10.96 7.24
C ALA A 610 -23.73 9.79 6.25
N ASN A 611 -23.40 10.05 4.98
CA ASN A 611 -23.48 9.05 3.93
C ASN A 611 -22.24 8.15 3.96
N VAL A 612 -22.39 6.97 4.54
CA VAL A 612 -21.32 5.99 4.72
C VAL A 612 -21.73 4.67 4.08
N LYS A 613 -20.82 4.05 3.35
CA LYS A 613 -21.07 2.75 2.70
C LYS A 613 -20.93 1.60 3.68
N GLY A 614 -19.85 1.62 4.47
CA GLY A 614 -19.52 0.59 5.46
C GLY A 614 -19.08 1.20 6.79
N TYR A 615 -19.47 0.58 7.89
CA TYR A 615 -19.14 1.01 9.25
C TYR A 615 -18.63 -0.19 10.06
N MET A 616 -17.33 -0.15 10.39
CA MET A 616 -16.62 -1.12 11.21
C MET A 616 -16.59 -0.62 12.66
N ILE A 617 -17.33 -1.30 13.52
CA ILE A 617 -17.46 -1.01 14.95
C ILE A 617 -16.42 -1.86 15.67
N VAL A 618 -15.30 -1.29 16.09
CA VAL A 618 -14.21 -2.00 16.79
C VAL A 618 -14.36 -1.78 18.29
N ASP A 619 -14.58 -2.87 19.03
CA ASP A 619 -14.75 -2.87 20.49
C ASP A 619 -15.65 -1.71 20.98
N GLY A 620 -16.87 -1.61 20.43
CA GLY A 620 -17.75 -0.47 20.64
C GLY A 620 -18.20 -0.26 22.09
N ALA A 621 -17.84 0.89 22.68
CA ALA A 621 -18.28 1.31 24.01
C ALA A 621 -19.69 1.95 23.97
N VAL A 622 -20.65 1.19 23.42
CA VAL A 622 -22.05 1.60 23.19
C VAL A 622 -22.95 0.42 23.56
N ALA A 623 -24.07 0.70 24.22
CA ALA A 623 -25.04 -0.33 24.59
C ALA A 623 -25.64 -1.03 23.37
N MET A 624 -25.84 -2.34 23.44
CA MET A 624 -26.44 -3.12 22.35
C MET A 624 -27.84 -2.62 21.97
N GLU A 625 -28.63 -2.17 22.96
CA GLU A 625 -29.98 -1.62 22.72
C GLU A 625 -29.99 -0.35 21.85
N ALA A 626 -28.85 0.35 21.75
CA ALA A 626 -28.71 1.49 20.85
C ALA A 626 -28.89 1.12 19.38
N PHE A 627 -28.42 -0.06 18.99
CA PHE A 627 -28.52 -0.55 17.61
C PHE A 627 -29.76 -1.42 17.39
N LYS A 628 -30.22 -2.12 18.42
CA LYS A 628 -31.36 -3.03 18.37
C LYS A 628 -32.34 -2.70 19.51
N ALA A 629 -33.41 -1.98 19.19
CA ALA A 629 -34.34 -1.45 20.21
C ALA A 629 -35.01 -2.54 21.07
N ASP A 630 -35.24 -3.73 20.50
CA ASP A 630 -35.82 -4.89 21.15
C ASP A 630 -34.77 -5.84 21.77
N GLN A 631 -33.52 -5.37 21.93
CA GLN A 631 -32.50 -6.13 22.65
C GLN A 631 -32.97 -6.42 24.08
N ALA A 632 -32.83 -7.68 24.48
CA ALA A 632 -33.23 -8.15 25.79
C ALA A 632 -32.46 -7.41 26.89
N LYS A 633 -33.19 -7.00 27.93
CA LYS A 633 -32.62 -6.37 29.13
C LYS A 633 -31.79 -7.39 29.90
N GLU A 634 -30.66 -6.95 30.44
CA GLU A 634 -29.75 -7.75 31.24
C GLU A 634 -29.88 -7.37 32.72
N TRP A 635 -30.17 -8.35 33.57
CA TRP A 635 -30.27 -8.16 35.03
C TRP A 635 -28.97 -7.63 35.63
N ASP A 636 -27.85 -8.12 35.09
CA ASP A 636 -26.50 -7.71 35.48
C ASP A 636 -26.27 -6.18 35.31
N MET A 637 -27.00 -5.54 34.39
CA MET A 637 -26.95 -4.10 34.13
C MET A 637 -27.92 -3.28 35.01
N VAL A 638 -28.62 -3.92 35.94
CA VAL A 638 -29.46 -3.25 36.96
C VAL A 638 -28.63 -3.06 38.22
N HIS A 639 -28.73 -1.88 38.84
CA HIS A 639 -28.09 -1.64 40.13
C HIS A 639 -28.77 -2.49 41.23
N SER A 640 -27.99 -3.10 42.12
CA SER A 640 -28.45 -4.07 43.12
C SER A 640 -29.57 -3.55 44.04
N ASP A 641 -29.55 -2.26 44.40
CA ASP A 641 -30.65 -1.59 45.12
C ASP A 641 -32.05 -1.80 44.49
N TRP A 642 -32.13 -2.13 43.19
CA TRP A 642 -33.37 -2.31 42.45
C TRP A 642 -33.80 -3.79 42.26
N ASP A 643 -33.12 -4.75 42.88
CA ASP A 643 -33.37 -6.19 42.70
C ASP A 643 -34.83 -6.59 42.95
N ASN A 644 -35.43 -6.05 44.01
CA ASN A 644 -36.82 -6.35 44.36
C ASN A 644 -37.83 -5.93 43.28
N TYR A 645 -37.48 -4.93 42.45
CA TYR A 645 -38.33 -4.47 41.35
C TYR A 645 -38.07 -5.27 40.08
N TYR A 646 -36.83 -5.73 39.85
CA TYR A 646 -36.50 -6.50 38.64
C TYR A 646 -37.17 -7.88 38.60
N PHE A 647 -37.16 -8.61 39.71
CA PHE A 647 -37.72 -9.97 39.79
C PHE A 647 -39.23 -10.02 40.03
N ASP A 648 -39.82 -8.86 40.25
CA ASP A 648 -41.25 -8.76 40.39
C ASP A 648 -41.90 -8.88 39.01
N ASN A 649 -42.64 -9.98 38.78
CA ASN A 649 -43.24 -10.35 37.49
C ASN A 649 -44.37 -9.39 36.99
N ARG A 650 -44.47 -8.17 37.53
CA ARG A 650 -45.42 -7.13 37.12
C ARG A 650 -44.77 -6.22 36.06
N THR A 651 -45.53 -5.90 35.01
CA THR A 651 -45.01 -5.28 33.77
C THR A 651 -45.08 -3.75 33.78
N ASN A 652 -44.36 -3.06 34.67
CA ASN A 652 -44.30 -1.59 34.72
C ASN A 652 -42.85 -1.11 34.66
N ASP A 653 -42.23 -1.29 33.49
CA ASP A 653 -40.83 -0.90 33.26
C ASP A 653 -40.60 0.63 33.38
N PHE A 654 -41.65 1.45 33.26
CA PHE A 654 -41.56 2.91 33.38
C PHE A 654 -41.13 3.42 34.77
N LEU A 655 -41.07 2.55 35.80
CA LEU A 655 -40.43 2.89 37.08
C LEU A 655 -38.92 3.06 36.95
N PHE A 656 -38.30 2.39 35.98
CA PHE A 656 -36.87 2.49 35.72
C PHE A 656 -36.56 3.71 34.87
N ALA A 657 -35.53 4.48 35.24
CA ALA A 657 -35.10 5.66 34.48
C ALA A 657 -34.93 5.35 32.99
N SER A 658 -34.31 4.22 32.64
CA SER A 658 -34.06 3.79 31.26
C SER A 658 -35.31 3.69 30.38
N GLU A 659 -36.47 3.41 30.98
CA GLU A 659 -37.75 3.20 30.28
C GLU A 659 -38.78 4.31 30.61
N TRP A 660 -38.41 5.32 31.39
CA TRP A 660 -39.27 6.46 31.73
C TRP A 660 -39.81 7.21 30.50
N HIS A 661 -39.05 7.18 29.40
CA HIS A 661 -39.46 7.76 28.11
C HIS A 661 -40.80 7.22 27.59
N GLU A 662 -41.21 6.00 28.00
CA GLU A 662 -42.45 5.36 27.58
C GLU A 662 -43.71 6.13 28.01
N LEU A 663 -43.64 6.88 29.11
CA LEU A 663 -44.76 7.73 29.56
C LEU A 663 -45.15 8.77 28.50
N PHE A 664 -44.17 9.23 27.71
CA PHE A 664 -44.35 10.31 26.74
C PHE A 664 -44.57 9.82 25.31
N VAL A 665 -44.63 8.51 25.04
CA VAL A 665 -44.69 8.01 23.66
C VAL A 665 -46.00 8.34 22.95
N SER A 666 -47.05 8.69 23.69
CA SER A 666 -48.35 9.11 23.15
C SER A 666 -48.29 10.50 22.50
N ASP A 667 -47.40 11.38 22.95
CA ASP A 667 -47.15 12.69 22.35
C ASP A 667 -45.88 12.67 21.49
N SER A 668 -46.05 12.70 20.17
CA SER A 668 -44.94 12.75 19.21
C SER A 668 -44.09 14.02 19.29
N SER A 669 -44.60 15.10 19.89
CA SER A 669 -43.92 16.38 20.01
C SER A 669 -43.12 16.53 21.30
N ASP A 670 -43.29 15.61 22.26
CA ASP A 670 -42.59 15.66 23.54
C ASP A 670 -41.13 15.22 23.39
N PRO A 671 -40.13 16.03 23.76
CA PRO A 671 -38.73 15.63 23.69
C PRO A 671 -38.36 14.48 24.64
N ARG A 672 -39.07 14.31 25.77
CA ARG A 672 -38.77 13.30 26.80
C ARG A 672 -38.93 11.87 26.29
N ARG A 673 -39.79 11.64 25.29
CA ARG A 673 -39.95 10.34 24.61
C ARG A 673 -38.66 9.80 24.00
N LYS A 674 -37.67 10.66 23.74
CA LYS A 674 -36.40 10.31 23.08
C LYS A 674 -35.28 10.03 24.08
N LEU A 675 -35.53 10.20 25.37
CA LEU A 675 -34.55 10.04 26.45
C LEU A 675 -34.37 8.54 26.79
N THR A 676 -33.93 7.79 25.78
CA THR A 676 -33.65 6.36 25.89
C THR A 676 -32.50 5.99 24.95
N TRP A 677 -31.72 4.98 25.33
CA TRP A 677 -30.75 4.38 24.43
C TRP A 677 -31.43 3.49 23.38
N ARG A 678 -32.64 2.97 23.65
CA ARG A 678 -33.31 2.01 22.75
C ARG A 678 -33.47 2.56 21.34
N GLY A 679 -32.80 1.90 20.39
CA GLY A 679 -32.94 2.16 18.96
C GLY A 679 -32.41 3.52 18.49
N ILE A 680 -31.67 4.27 19.31
CA ILE A 680 -31.17 5.60 18.93
C ILE A 680 -30.28 5.55 17.68
N PHE A 681 -29.58 4.43 17.45
CA PHE A 681 -28.72 4.18 16.29
C PHE A 681 -29.25 3.07 15.37
N ALA A 682 -30.54 2.73 15.47
CA ALA A 682 -31.13 1.68 14.64
C ALA A 682 -31.16 2.06 13.15
N ASN A 683 -31.47 3.32 12.83
CA ASN A 683 -31.58 3.82 11.46
C ASN A 683 -30.23 4.28 10.89
N ALA A 684 -29.56 3.42 10.13
CA ALA A 684 -28.26 3.71 9.53
C ALA A 684 -28.31 4.11 8.03
N GLY A 685 -29.49 4.44 7.49
CA GLY A 685 -29.61 5.02 6.14
C GLY A 685 -29.07 4.17 4.99
N GLY A 686 -28.97 2.85 5.15
CA GLY A 686 -28.39 1.92 4.15
C GLY A 686 -26.91 1.58 4.36
N THR A 687 -26.26 2.15 5.38
CA THR A 687 -24.89 1.81 5.78
C THR A 687 -24.79 0.34 6.18
N GLN A 688 -23.82 -0.39 5.61
CA GLN A 688 -23.50 -1.75 6.06
C GLN A 688 -22.71 -1.68 7.37
N ARG A 689 -23.12 -2.44 8.38
CA ARG A 689 -22.53 -2.40 9.72
C ARG A 689 -21.88 -3.73 10.06
N PHE A 690 -20.70 -3.67 10.65
CA PHE A 690 -19.90 -4.82 11.04
C PHE A 690 -19.36 -4.61 12.46
N ASN A 691 -19.71 -5.50 13.38
CA ASN A 691 -19.26 -5.49 14.77
C ASN A 691 -18.01 -6.36 14.92
N PHE A 692 -16.86 -5.73 15.08
CA PHE A 692 -15.60 -6.36 15.44
C PHE A 692 -15.50 -6.35 16.96
N TYR A 693 -15.85 -7.47 17.58
CA TYR A 693 -16.02 -7.61 19.03
C TYR A 693 -15.05 -8.63 19.60
N THR A 694 -14.85 -8.55 20.92
CA THR A 694 -13.88 -9.36 21.64
C THR A 694 -14.48 -9.94 22.93
N PRO A 695 -14.72 -11.26 23.03
CA PRO A 695 -15.18 -11.88 24.28
C PRO A 695 -14.24 -11.70 25.48
N GLY A 696 -12.95 -11.48 25.23
CA GLY A 696 -11.92 -11.22 26.25
C GLY A 696 -11.78 -9.77 26.72
N GLU A 697 -12.71 -8.89 26.33
CA GLU A 697 -12.79 -7.48 26.75
C GLU A 697 -12.40 -7.24 28.22
N ASP A 698 -11.59 -6.21 28.44
CA ASP A 698 -11.06 -5.79 29.74
C ASP A 698 -11.40 -4.34 30.11
N VAL A 699 -12.25 -3.66 29.31
CA VAL A 699 -12.76 -2.31 29.61
C VAL A 699 -14.28 -2.27 29.55
N VAL A 700 -14.86 -2.89 28.51
CA VAL A 700 -16.31 -2.94 28.25
C VAL A 700 -16.85 -4.35 28.54
N LYS A 701 -16.15 -5.09 29.41
CA LYS A 701 -16.52 -6.44 29.82
C LYS A 701 -17.93 -6.47 30.43
N ASN A 702 -18.66 -7.55 30.16
CA ASN A 702 -19.95 -7.81 30.80
C ASN A 702 -19.78 -7.75 32.32
N THR A 703 -20.44 -6.76 32.93
CA THR A 703 -20.31 -6.44 34.35
C THR A 703 -21.23 -7.35 35.14
N PRO A 704 -20.73 -8.21 36.03
CA PRO A 704 -21.58 -9.06 36.87
C PRO A 704 -22.56 -8.25 37.73
N HIS A 705 -23.69 -8.82 38.10
CA HIS A 705 -24.69 -8.14 38.92
C HIS A 705 -24.11 -7.58 40.24
N ASP A 706 -23.25 -8.33 40.92
CA ASP A 706 -22.59 -7.95 42.18
C ASP A 706 -21.44 -6.94 42.01
N LYS A 707 -21.23 -6.44 40.79
CA LYS A 707 -20.23 -5.42 40.44
C LYS A 707 -20.94 -4.17 39.91
N GLY A 708 -20.58 -2.99 40.41
CA GLY A 708 -21.14 -1.70 39.92
C GLY A 708 -21.93 -0.88 40.95
N ASP A 709 -21.82 -1.21 42.22
CA ASP A 709 -22.22 -0.41 43.39
C ASP A 709 -21.09 0.49 43.92
N ASP A 710 -19.84 0.21 43.56
CA ASP A 710 -18.63 0.96 43.91
C ASP A 710 -17.81 1.32 42.65
N VAL A 711 -17.19 2.51 42.66
CA VAL A 711 -16.29 3.02 41.62
C VAL A 711 -15.07 2.12 41.43
N PHE A 712 -14.59 1.45 42.48
CA PHE A 712 -13.37 0.63 42.41
C PHE A 712 -13.54 -0.60 41.51
N HIS A 713 -14.78 -1.06 41.30
CA HIS A 713 -15.08 -2.14 40.36
C HIS A 713 -14.70 -1.78 38.90
N ALA A 714 -14.54 -0.50 38.58
CA ALA A 714 -14.05 -0.08 37.27
C ALA A 714 -12.61 -0.56 36.99
N LEU A 715 -11.81 -0.81 38.03
CA LEU A 715 -10.42 -1.30 37.91
C LEU A 715 -10.35 -2.81 37.64
N GLU A 716 -11.48 -3.53 37.71
CA GLU A 716 -11.56 -4.97 37.47
C GLU A 716 -11.93 -5.31 36.01
N GLY A 717 -11.92 -4.31 35.14
CA GLY A 717 -12.27 -4.39 33.72
C GLY A 717 -13.74 -4.15 33.40
N TYR A 718 -14.52 -3.70 34.39
CA TYR A 718 -15.93 -3.35 34.27
C TYR A 718 -16.17 -1.84 34.11
N ALA A 719 -15.16 -1.11 33.66
CA ALA A 719 -15.15 0.35 33.66
C ALA A 719 -16.41 0.94 33.00
N TRP A 720 -16.79 0.45 31.82
CA TRP A 720 -17.99 0.94 31.13
C TRP A 720 -19.29 0.63 31.87
N GLY A 721 -19.49 -0.62 32.32
CA GLY A 721 -20.72 -1.00 33.02
C GLY A 721 -20.89 -0.30 34.37
N VAL A 722 -19.80 -0.04 35.08
CA VAL A 722 -19.79 0.77 36.31
C VAL A 722 -20.25 2.21 36.05
N GLN A 723 -19.86 2.82 34.92
CA GLN A 723 -20.36 4.16 34.54
C GLN A 723 -21.88 4.17 34.36
N GLU A 724 -22.45 3.10 33.82
CA GLU A 724 -23.89 2.97 33.61
C GLU A 724 -24.64 2.63 34.91
N LYS A 725 -24.10 1.73 35.75
CA LYS A 725 -24.70 1.33 37.04
C LYS A 725 -24.61 2.42 38.12
N LEU A 726 -23.66 3.35 38.03
CA LEU A 726 -23.53 4.45 38.99
C LEU A 726 -24.20 5.77 38.56
N LYS A 727 -24.97 5.79 37.47
CA LYS A 727 -25.81 6.95 37.15
C LYS A 727 -26.82 7.22 38.26
N GLY A 728 -26.92 8.47 38.70
CA GLY A 728 -27.78 8.86 39.82
C GLY A 728 -27.27 8.55 41.22
N ARG A 729 -26.09 7.94 41.36
CA ARG A 729 -25.55 7.46 42.64
C ARG A 729 -24.40 8.30 43.17
N MET A 730 -23.85 9.19 42.35
CA MET A 730 -22.56 9.81 42.60
C MET A 730 -22.70 11.27 43.02
N PRO A 731 -22.25 11.66 44.24
CA PRO A 731 -22.50 13.01 44.79
C PRO A 731 -21.97 14.16 43.92
N LEU A 732 -20.81 13.97 43.28
CA LEU A 732 -20.17 14.99 42.45
C LEU A 732 -20.41 14.79 40.94
N GLY A 733 -20.76 13.57 40.50
CA GLY A 733 -20.95 13.22 39.08
C GLY A 733 -19.75 13.54 38.17
N GLN A 734 -18.53 13.53 38.73
CA GLN A 734 -17.28 13.86 38.04
C GLN A 734 -16.33 12.68 37.88
N VAL A 735 -16.52 11.61 38.66
CA VAL A 735 -15.69 10.41 38.68
C VAL A 735 -16.62 9.23 38.80
N ALA A 736 -16.70 8.40 37.74
CA ALA A 736 -17.67 7.31 37.61
C ALA A 736 -19.14 7.76 37.76
N GLY A 737 -20.03 7.35 36.88
CA GLY A 737 -21.46 7.61 37.02
C GLY A 737 -21.83 9.10 37.09
N SER A 738 -23.01 9.39 37.65
CA SER A 738 -23.59 10.74 37.62
C SER A 738 -24.43 11.05 38.87
N ARG A 739 -24.87 12.31 38.99
CA ARG A 739 -25.86 12.75 39.99
C ARG A 739 -27.29 12.89 39.42
N TYR A 740 -27.51 12.54 38.16
CA TYR A 740 -28.79 12.75 37.48
C TYR A 740 -29.55 11.43 37.41
N ALA A 741 -30.84 11.45 37.74
CA ALA A 741 -31.78 10.34 37.58
C ALA A 741 -31.19 8.97 37.93
N GLY A 742 -31.10 8.07 36.95
CA GLY A 742 -30.42 6.78 37.07
C GLY A 742 -31.05 5.86 38.11
N TRP A 743 -30.21 5.39 39.03
CA TRP A 743 -30.55 4.34 39.99
C TRP A 743 -30.73 4.84 41.42
N GLY A 744 -30.60 6.15 41.67
CA GLY A 744 -31.05 6.71 42.95
C GLY A 744 -32.58 6.63 43.01
N PHE A 745 -33.16 6.49 44.20
CA PHE A 745 -34.61 6.60 44.39
C PHE A 745 -35.01 8.04 44.70
N ASN A 746 -36.25 8.41 44.36
CA ASN A 746 -36.84 9.67 44.79
C ASN A 746 -37.28 9.57 46.26
N GLN A 747 -36.41 10.06 47.14
CA GLN A 747 -36.62 9.98 48.59
C GLN A 747 -37.71 10.91 49.11
N ASP A 748 -38.03 11.97 48.36
CA ASP A 748 -38.99 12.99 48.78
C ASP A 748 -40.43 12.48 48.63
N ASP A 749 -40.70 11.72 47.57
CA ASP A 749 -42.06 11.27 47.21
C ASP A 749 -42.33 9.79 47.55
N TYR A 750 -41.32 8.90 47.49
CA TYR A 750 -41.53 7.44 47.56
C TYR A 750 -40.63 6.73 48.60
N GLY A 751 -40.47 7.35 49.77
CA GLY A 751 -39.77 6.77 50.91
C GLY A 751 -40.66 6.47 52.10
N ASN A 752 -40.21 5.55 52.95
CA ASN A 752 -40.79 5.36 54.29
C ASN A 752 -40.63 6.67 55.08
N GLY A 753 -41.69 7.50 55.12
CA GLY A 753 -41.64 8.88 55.59
C GLY A 753 -40.97 9.09 56.95
N TRP A 754 -40.49 10.31 57.18
CA TRP A 754 -39.87 10.71 58.46
C TRP A 754 -40.82 10.47 59.66
N PRO A 755 -40.36 9.92 60.81
CA PRO A 755 -38.99 9.60 61.20
C PRO A 755 -38.72 8.08 61.21
N ASP A 756 -38.24 7.51 60.10
CA ASP A 756 -37.55 6.22 60.11
C ASP A 756 -36.03 6.44 60.00
N PRO A 757 -35.21 5.96 60.96
CA PRO A 757 -33.74 6.03 60.86
C PRO A 757 -33.14 5.18 59.74
N PHE A 758 -33.91 4.29 59.10
CA PHE A 758 -33.52 3.52 57.94
C PHE A 758 -34.47 3.84 56.78
N TRP A 759 -34.06 4.76 55.90
CA TRP A 759 -34.82 5.06 54.70
C TRP A 759 -34.85 3.82 53.79
N GLU A 760 -36.04 3.39 53.40
CA GLU A 760 -36.25 2.35 52.38
C GLU A 760 -37.25 2.89 51.34
N PRO A 761 -37.09 2.49 50.06
CA PRO A 761 -38.05 2.84 49.02
C PRO A 761 -39.38 2.11 49.22
N GLU A 762 -40.47 2.67 48.70
CA GLU A 762 -41.77 1.98 48.67
C GLU A 762 -41.64 0.57 48.09
N PRO A 763 -42.20 -0.47 48.73
CA PRO A 763 -42.04 -1.84 48.27
C PRO A 763 -42.70 -2.02 46.90
N PRO A 764 -42.24 -2.99 46.08
CA PRO A 764 -42.72 -3.15 44.71
C PRO A 764 -44.25 -3.19 44.62
N GLU A 765 -44.94 -3.83 45.56
CA GLU A 765 -46.40 -3.89 45.58
C GLU A 765 -47.14 -2.57 45.60
N ASP A 766 -46.57 -1.55 46.25
CA ASP A 766 -47.15 -0.22 46.35
C ASP A 766 -46.64 0.66 45.20
N ALA A 767 -45.35 0.58 44.89
CA ALA A 767 -44.74 1.32 43.78
C ALA A 767 -45.44 1.01 42.43
N TYR A 768 -45.89 -0.23 42.22
CA TYR A 768 -46.62 -0.61 41.01
C TYR A 768 -48.06 -0.08 40.92
N GLN A 769 -48.61 0.47 42.00
CA GLN A 769 -49.92 1.13 41.99
C GLN A 769 -49.83 2.62 41.66
N ILE A 770 -48.62 3.20 41.59
CA ILE A 770 -48.43 4.62 41.27
C ILE A 770 -48.99 4.89 39.86
N PRO A 771 -49.90 5.87 39.71
CA PRO A 771 -50.41 6.26 38.41
C PRO A 771 -49.28 6.71 37.46
N PRO A 772 -49.23 6.22 36.20
CA PRO A 772 -48.19 6.63 35.25
C PRO A 772 -48.09 8.15 35.02
N GLN A 773 -49.19 8.88 35.20
CA GLN A 773 -49.25 10.33 35.06
C GLN A 773 -48.49 11.07 36.16
N ASP A 774 -48.49 10.53 37.39
CA ASP A 774 -47.78 11.14 38.51
C ASP A 774 -46.26 10.99 38.30
N LEU A 775 -45.84 9.86 37.72
CA LEU A 775 -44.45 9.57 37.38
C LEU A 775 -43.85 10.48 36.30
N GLU A 776 -44.66 11.27 35.58
CA GLU A 776 -44.17 12.26 34.62
C GLU A 776 -43.47 13.46 35.30
N THR A 777 -43.87 13.79 36.53
CA THR A 777 -43.32 14.91 37.32
C THR A 777 -42.68 14.47 38.63
N GLU A 778 -43.06 13.30 39.14
CA GLU A 778 -42.54 12.70 40.37
C GLU A 778 -42.01 11.30 40.01
N PRO A 779 -40.83 11.19 39.36
CA PRO A 779 -40.30 9.88 38.99
C PRO A 779 -39.99 9.04 40.24
N PHE A 780 -40.10 7.72 40.12
CA PHE A 780 -39.74 6.79 41.21
C PHE A 780 -38.24 6.78 41.49
N PHE A 781 -37.43 6.98 40.44
CA PHE A 781 -35.99 7.22 40.54
C PHE A 781 -35.69 8.70 40.87
N TYR A 782 -34.44 8.99 41.21
CA TYR A 782 -33.98 10.28 41.70
C TYR A 782 -34.39 11.46 40.79
N ASN A 783 -35.08 12.45 41.36
CA ASN A 783 -35.74 13.55 40.63
C ASN A 783 -34.81 14.73 40.28
N SER A 784 -33.55 14.44 39.90
CA SER A 784 -32.55 15.44 39.50
C SER A 784 -32.10 15.25 38.05
N PRO A 785 -31.99 16.31 37.23
CA PRO A 785 -32.21 17.73 37.57
C PRO A 785 -33.70 18.09 37.65
N SER A 786 -34.08 18.93 38.62
CA SER A 786 -35.49 19.28 38.92
C SER A 786 -36.24 19.90 37.74
N ASP A 787 -35.55 20.60 36.84
CA ASP A 787 -36.16 21.23 35.67
C ASP A 787 -36.74 20.20 34.68
N LEU A 788 -36.16 18.99 34.60
CA LEU A 788 -36.65 17.90 33.75
C LEU A 788 -38.01 17.37 34.24
N PHE A 789 -38.26 17.46 35.54
CA PHE A 789 -39.46 16.93 36.22
C PHE A 789 -40.40 18.04 36.67
N SER A 790 -40.26 19.24 36.10
CA SER A 790 -41.09 20.39 36.48
C SER A 790 -42.56 20.14 36.15
N THR A 791 -43.45 20.46 37.09
CA THR A 791 -44.91 20.53 36.83
C THR A 791 -45.29 21.60 35.81
N ASN A 792 -44.37 22.51 35.45
CA ASN A 792 -44.51 23.35 34.27
C ASN A 792 -44.00 22.60 33.03
N GLU A 793 -44.94 22.07 32.26
CA GLU A 793 -44.69 21.34 31.02
C GLU A 793 -43.81 22.07 30.00
N THR A 794 -43.89 23.41 29.92
CA THR A 794 -43.01 24.16 29.00
C THR A 794 -41.56 24.08 29.48
N THR A 795 -41.33 24.26 30.78
CA THR A 795 -40.00 24.14 31.38
C THR A 795 -39.43 22.74 31.19
N ALA A 796 -40.20 21.70 31.50
CA ALA A 796 -39.76 20.31 31.39
C ALA A 796 -39.36 19.94 29.95
N ARG A 797 -40.20 20.30 28.98
CA ARG A 797 -39.96 20.01 27.56
C ARG A 797 -38.79 20.82 27.01
N ASP A 798 -38.71 22.11 27.34
CA ASP A 798 -37.58 22.96 26.93
C ASP A 798 -36.27 22.43 27.52
N TYR A 799 -36.28 22.03 28.80
CA TYR A 799 -35.10 21.46 29.44
C TYR A 799 -34.65 20.16 28.78
N ALA A 800 -35.59 19.24 28.52
CA ALA A 800 -35.31 17.98 27.83
C ALA A 800 -34.76 18.20 26.41
N TYR A 801 -35.30 19.17 25.67
CA TYR A 801 -34.83 19.50 24.32
C TYR A 801 -33.41 20.06 24.31
N HIS A 802 -33.14 21.09 25.13
CA HIS A 802 -31.85 21.79 25.12
C HIS A 802 -30.72 20.98 25.77
N ASN A 803 -31.04 20.03 26.66
CA ASN A 803 -30.06 19.21 27.37
C ASN A 803 -30.07 17.74 26.93
N TYR A 804 -30.66 17.42 25.77
CA TYR A 804 -30.88 16.06 25.29
C TYR A 804 -29.65 15.13 25.43
N TYR A 805 -28.50 15.55 24.90
CA TYR A 805 -27.27 14.75 24.98
C TYR A 805 -26.67 14.68 26.39
N GLU A 806 -26.81 15.72 27.20
CA GLU A 806 -26.38 15.66 28.60
C GLU A 806 -27.22 14.66 29.40
N LEU A 807 -28.53 14.68 29.17
CA LEU A 807 -29.47 13.79 29.82
C LEU A 807 -29.25 12.34 29.39
N LEU A 808 -29.09 12.04 28.11
CA LEU A 808 -28.72 10.68 27.67
C LEU A 808 -27.41 10.21 28.30
N ALA A 809 -26.39 11.07 28.29
CA ALA A 809 -25.08 10.72 28.82
C ALA A 809 -25.13 10.44 30.33
N LYS A 810 -25.83 11.27 31.11
CA LYS A 810 -25.77 11.25 32.58
C LYS A 810 -26.95 10.60 33.27
N ALA A 811 -28.17 10.80 32.78
CA ALA A 811 -29.39 10.53 33.52
C ALA A 811 -29.95 9.13 33.25
N PHE A 812 -29.85 8.66 32.01
CA PHE A 812 -30.53 7.44 31.57
C PHE A 812 -29.53 6.29 31.36
N PRO A 813 -29.55 5.24 32.20
CA PRO A 813 -28.64 4.12 32.12
C PRO A 813 -29.01 3.15 31.00
N ALA A 814 -28.00 2.48 30.43
CA ALA A 814 -28.21 1.33 29.57
C ALA A 814 -28.73 0.13 30.37
N ARG A 815 -29.60 -0.67 29.74
CA ARG A 815 -30.15 -1.92 30.31
C ARG A 815 -29.60 -3.18 29.64
N THR A 816 -28.61 -3.03 28.78
CA THR A 816 -27.96 -4.13 28.06
C THR A 816 -26.44 -3.99 28.16
N PHE A 817 -25.70 -5.07 27.94
CA PHE A 817 -24.25 -4.99 27.84
C PHE A 817 -23.78 -4.12 26.66
N GLY A 818 -22.48 -3.79 26.67
CA GLY A 818 -21.82 -3.09 25.58
C GLY A 818 -21.58 -4.00 24.38
N ILE A 819 -21.61 -3.43 23.18
CA ILE A 819 -21.42 -4.19 21.93
C ILE A 819 -19.98 -4.73 21.77
N ALA A 820 -19.00 -4.14 22.46
CA ALA A 820 -17.60 -4.57 22.43
C ALA A 820 -17.37 -6.04 22.83
N ALA A 821 -18.09 -6.53 23.84
CA ALA A 821 -17.91 -7.90 24.34
C ALA A 821 -18.92 -8.90 23.74
N ASN A 822 -19.86 -8.43 22.91
CA ASN A 822 -21.05 -9.21 22.56
C ASN A 822 -21.41 -9.08 21.08
N PRO A 823 -21.77 -10.18 20.40
CA PRO A 823 -22.32 -10.13 19.06
C PRO A 823 -23.75 -9.56 19.07
N ILE A 824 -24.14 -8.90 17.99
CA ILE A 824 -25.55 -8.57 17.68
C ILE A 824 -26.00 -9.39 16.47
N ASP A 825 -27.28 -9.78 16.49
CA ASP A 825 -27.96 -10.56 15.45
C ASP A 825 -27.77 -9.99 14.03
N GLY A 826 -27.57 -10.89 13.06
CA GLY A 826 -27.18 -10.62 11.67
C GLY A 826 -28.13 -9.74 10.87
N SER A 827 -29.38 -9.60 11.29
CA SER A 827 -30.35 -8.69 10.64
C SER A 827 -30.01 -7.20 10.85
N VAL A 828 -29.29 -6.86 11.92
CA VAL A 828 -28.90 -5.48 12.25
C VAL A 828 -27.49 -5.17 11.73
N MET A 829 -26.56 -6.11 11.95
CA MET A 829 -25.15 -6.03 11.54
C MET A 829 -24.51 -7.41 11.59
N GLN A 830 -23.41 -7.62 10.85
CA GLN A 830 -22.62 -8.85 10.96
C GLN A 830 -21.62 -8.73 12.10
N SER A 831 -21.38 -9.79 12.86
CA SER A 831 -20.39 -9.80 13.95
C SER A 831 -19.16 -10.64 13.58
N TYR A 832 -17.97 -10.17 13.97
CA TYR A 832 -16.67 -10.81 13.78
C TYR A 832 -15.95 -10.86 15.13
N ASP A 833 -15.62 -12.07 15.58
CA ASP A 833 -14.92 -12.31 16.85
C ASP A 833 -13.40 -12.15 16.63
N MET A 834 -12.84 -11.01 17.05
CA MET A 834 -11.42 -10.71 16.86
C MET A 834 -10.53 -11.69 17.62
N GLN A 835 -10.94 -12.07 18.82
CA GLN A 835 -10.20 -13.01 19.64
C GLN A 835 -10.16 -14.41 19.02
N ALA A 836 -11.27 -14.90 18.48
CA ALA A 836 -11.32 -16.25 17.92
C ALA A 836 -10.56 -16.38 16.58
N ASN A 837 -10.38 -15.27 15.85
CA ASN A 837 -9.78 -15.27 14.52
C ASN A 837 -8.34 -14.74 14.47
N ARG A 838 -7.74 -14.41 15.62
CA ARG A 838 -6.33 -13.99 15.71
C ARG A 838 -5.36 -15.07 15.23
N ASN A 839 -4.22 -14.64 14.71
CA ASN A 839 -3.19 -15.53 14.19
C ASN A 839 -2.20 -15.95 15.30
N GLY A 840 -2.55 -16.94 16.10
CA GLY A 840 -1.75 -17.31 17.28
C GLY A 840 -1.82 -16.23 18.37
N TRP A 841 -0.89 -16.25 19.32
CA TRP A 841 -0.79 -15.21 20.36
C TRP A 841 0.58 -15.24 21.03
N TYR A 842 1.11 -14.06 21.35
CA TYR A 842 2.31 -13.94 22.18
C TYR A 842 2.00 -14.52 23.57
N SER A 843 2.63 -15.62 23.96
CA SER A 843 2.43 -16.23 25.28
C SER A 843 3.64 -15.97 26.17
N THR A 844 3.42 -15.35 27.33
CA THR A 844 4.42 -15.30 28.41
C THR A 844 3.85 -15.99 29.65
N GLU A 845 4.71 -16.61 30.45
CA GLU A 845 4.31 -17.34 31.67
C GLU A 845 3.54 -16.48 32.70
N LEU A 846 3.61 -15.14 32.58
CA LEU A 846 3.06 -14.18 33.54
C LEU A 846 1.76 -13.50 33.10
N LYS A 847 1.42 -13.53 31.82
CA LYS A 847 0.22 -12.87 31.25
C LYS A 847 -0.45 -13.85 30.28
N LYS A 848 -1.36 -14.70 30.77
CA LYS A 848 -2.38 -15.30 29.89
C LYS A 848 -3.35 -14.18 29.49
N LYS A 849 -2.90 -13.26 28.63
CA LYS A 849 -3.74 -12.17 28.15
C LYS A 849 -4.62 -12.72 27.04
N TYR A 850 -5.91 -12.65 27.26
CA TYR A 850 -6.90 -12.68 26.19
C TYR A 850 -6.75 -11.39 25.35
N TRP A 851 -7.42 -11.33 24.20
CA TRP A 851 -7.45 -10.09 23.43
C TRP A 851 -8.21 -9.05 24.26
N GLY A 852 -7.58 -7.90 24.53
CA GLY A 852 -8.17 -6.80 25.32
C GLY A 852 -8.63 -5.63 24.44
N HIS A 853 -9.17 -4.60 25.08
CA HIS A 853 -9.88 -3.48 24.42
C HIS A 853 -9.07 -2.71 23.37
N SER A 854 -7.75 -2.65 23.57
CA SER A 854 -6.81 -1.96 22.66
C SER A 854 -5.84 -2.93 21.99
N SER A 855 -6.02 -4.25 22.09
CA SER A 855 -5.09 -5.23 21.50
C SER A 855 -4.99 -5.12 19.98
N PHE A 856 -6.03 -4.61 19.30
CA PHE A 856 -6.00 -4.40 17.84
C PHE A 856 -4.93 -3.41 17.36
N ILE A 857 -4.44 -2.54 18.25
CA ILE A 857 -3.30 -1.63 18.04
C ILE A 857 -2.11 -1.95 18.95
N GLY A 858 -2.36 -2.50 20.15
CA GLY A 858 -1.29 -2.76 21.12
C GLY A 858 -0.54 -4.07 20.91
N ALA A 859 -1.10 -5.04 20.19
CA ALA A 859 -0.41 -6.27 19.84
C ALA A 859 0.20 -6.18 18.44
N ALA A 860 1.29 -6.92 18.20
CA ALA A 860 1.96 -6.98 16.90
C ALA A 860 0.99 -7.31 15.75
N TYR A 861 1.25 -6.75 14.56
CA TYR A 861 0.44 -6.97 13.38
C TYR A 861 0.34 -8.46 13.01
N LEU A 862 1.39 -9.25 13.28
CA LEU A 862 1.40 -10.71 13.18
C LEU A 862 0.19 -11.39 13.80
N TYR A 863 -0.27 -10.92 14.96
CA TYR A 863 -1.41 -11.53 15.67
C TYR A 863 -2.75 -10.94 15.24
N THR A 864 -2.74 -9.71 14.73
CA THR A 864 -3.94 -8.89 14.48
C THR A 864 -4.32 -8.76 13.00
N HIS A 865 -3.46 -9.14 12.05
CA HIS A 865 -3.74 -9.02 10.61
C HIS A 865 -5.07 -9.65 10.16
N PRO A 866 -5.60 -10.75 10.73
CA PRO A 866 -6.84 -11.34 10.23
C PRO A 866 -8.04 -10.39 10.30
N MET A 867 -8.13 -9.55 11.35
CA MET A 867 -9.21 -8.56 11.44
C MET A 867 -9.05 -7.44 10.40
N TYR A 868 -7.82 -6.99 10.12
CA TYR A 868 -7.56 -5.93 9.15
C TYR A 868 -7.79 -6.41 7.71
N LYS A 869 -7.35 -7.64 7.37
CA LYS A 869 -7.69 -8.28 6.09
C LYS A 869 -9.21 -8.41 5.91
N GLU A 870 -9.95 -8.77 6.97
CA GLU A 870 -11.42 -8.80 6.91
C GLU A 870 -12.05 -7.40 6.78
N MET A 871 -11.48 -6.36 7.40
CA MET A 871 -11.91 -4.97 7.20
C MET A 871 -11.71 -4.51 5.76
N VAL A 872 -10.54 -4.76 5.16
CA VAL A 872 -10.23 -4.44 3.76
C VAL A 872 -11.22 -5.13 2.83
N LYS A 873 -11.47 -6.42 3.05
CA LYS A 873 -12.45 -7.20 2.27
C LYS A 873 -13.88 -6.67 2.41
N LYS A 874 -14.36 -6.44 3.63
CA LYS A 874 -15.73 -5.94 3.88
C LYS A 874 -15.92 -4.50 3.39
N GLY A 875 -14.87 -3.69 3.44
CA GLY A 875 -14.88 -2.30 2.97
C GLY A 875 -14.64 -2.14 1.47
N LEU A 876 -14.26 -3.23 0.76
CA LEU A 876 -13.82 -3.22 -0.63
C LEU A 876 -12.64 -2.25 -0.84
N LEU A 877 -11.63 -2.31 0.04
CA LEU A 877 -10.56 -1.32 0.10
C LEU A 877 -9.32 -1.66 -0.74
N LYS A 878 -9.15 -2.89 -1.27
CA LYS A 878 -8.07 -3.24 -2.21
C LYS A 878 -8.30 -2.61 -3.59
#